data_AF-A0A956ANB3-F1
#
_entry.id   AF-A0A956ANB3-F1
#
_cell.length_a   1.000
_cell.length_b   1.000
_cell.length_c   1.000
_cell.angle_alpha   90.00
_cell.angle_beta   90.00
_cell.angle_gamma   90.00
#
_symmetry.space_group_name_H-M   'P 1'
#
loop_
_entity.id
_entity.type
_entity.pdbx_description
1 polymer ?
#
loop_
_entity_poly.entity_id
_entity_poly.type
_entity_poly.pdbx_seq_one_letter_code
_entity_poly.pdbx_strand_id
1 'polypeptide(L)'
;MVVPSRFLGALVTLALLLAPATEPVAHADACSEGSLLRGRPVVTSGGVRGRPEVVVDGWLLPEGRSPTRSDSLQLPPHARVRIELDRPETAVAAYVQADARASLLVEAQGADGRFARLFDAGPVEGGGERGRGVRFAARDVRALRVTNTTDVDASLSEVGLYACEEALTDAARWIRAVPDQDPSQARSERVGWGKVAFGLLALFLLVRVAPALSPKRARALCAALCLVAGLAWLDFGTFAATARGPLHLWDSVHYFLGSKYIREVGYTKLYDCMGQSSLRRGRGEIFERGIMRRLEDNVRVPGSAVGRPEARCDTFSAARAQAFDADMDALGRLPLPFGMPLEAFANDRGYMATPFGAALHRLATAHATPTHAFFAGFALLDALCLLLTVVVLARGFGLRPATFVAVALGVGAPWDYYWLGGAFDRHTWLLVFAGALVAIHRRHARAAGVLLAALVLHRAFPAGFALGALLFACLPRRGESPDATLNGRHMVVSFALTGALGLALGALVAGPHAWLDFAQRLRVHVNTPVTNELGVKAALRLLAGDIDGAFDPAQLDGLVPWQERVHALDAARAPLQWLALGAALWMFAQAARQRRSVLVGAVAGALVILCVSNIASYYGAYIVLFGALPALSDRARAAVVAAAVSTQLVTLLPVMNGLNTYALTSLALLGALISIIVCSRRETPARVDSVASTH
;
A
#
# COMPACT_ATOMS: atom_id res chain seq x y z
N MET A 1 1.15 56.44 -27.52
CA MET A 1 0.12 57.07 -28.38
C MET A 1 -0.73 55.94 -28.91
N VAL A 2 -1.78 55.48 -28.20
CA VAL A 2 -3.10 56.09 -27.96
C VAL A 2 -3.84 56.40 -29.27
N VAL A 3 -5.10 55.94 -29.33
CA VAL A 3 -6.23 56.25 -30.24
C VAL A 3 -6.64 55.05 -31.15
N PRO A 4 -7.93 54.64 -31.25
CA PRO A 4 -8.93 54.46 -30.20
C PRO A 4 -9.83 53.19 -30.38
N SER A 5 -10.38 52.72 -29.27
CA SER A 5 -11.30 51.58 -29.15
C SER A 5 -12.78 51.97 -29.32
N ARG A 6 -13.21 52.40 -30.52
CA ARG A 6 -14.64 52.59 -30.82
C ARG A 6 -14.97 52.34 -32.30
N PHE A 7 -14.91 51.09 -32.77
CA PHE A 7 -15.58 50.72 -34.03
C PHE A 7 -16.00 49.23 -34.15
N LEU A 8 -15.82 48.42 -33.10
CA LEU A 8 -16.25 47.01 -33.11
C LEU A 8 -17.55 46.73 -32.33
N GLY A 9 -18.15 47.75 -31.73
CA GLY A 9 -19.36 47.62 -30.89
C GLY A 9 -20.69 47.80 -31.62
N ALA A 10 -20.70 48.16 -32.91
CA ALA A 10 -21.93 48.49 -33.65
C ALA A 10 -22.27 47.51 -34.79
N LEU A 11 -21.36 46.59 -35.15
CA LEU A 11 -21.59 45.60 -36.22
C LEU A 11 -22.04 44.22 -35.72
N VAL A 12 -22.02 43.99 -34.41
CA VAL A 12 -22.53 42.73 -33.81
C VAL A 12 -23.99 42.86 -33.34
N THR A 13 -24.51 44.09 -33.18
CA THR A 13 -25.87 44.33 -32.66
C THR A 13 -26.93 44.44 -33.76
N LEU A 14 -26.57 44.60 -35.05
CA LEU A 14 -27.54 44.67 -36.16
C LEU A 14 -27.70 43.35 -36.94
N ALA A 15 -26.85 42.35 -36.69
CA ALA A 15 -26.99 41.01 -37.28
C ALA A 15 -27.88 40.06 -36.46
N LEU A 16 -28.42 40.52 -35.32
CA LEU A 16 -29.24 39.71 -34.39
C LEU A 16 -30.74 40.06 -34.41
N LEU A 17 -31.21 40.92 -35.33
CA LEU A 17 -32.61 41.38 -35.34
C LEU A 17 -33.40 41.16 -36.64
N LEU A 18 -32.87 40.42 -37.63
CA LEU A 18 -33.60 40.09 -38.86
C LEU A 18 -33.38 38.64 -39.34
N ALA A 19 -33.44 37.68 -38.41
CA ALA A 19 -33.64 36.27 -38.78
C ALA A 19 -35.15 35.95 -38.77
N PRO A 20 -35.73 35.42 -39.85
CA PRO A 20 -37.13 35.01 -39.88
C PRO A 20 -37.35 33.89 -38.86
N ALA A 21 -38.44 33.99 -38.10
CA ALA A 21 -38.92 32.91 -37.26
C ALA A 21 -39.35 31.73 -38.16
N THR A 22 -38.44 30.80 -38.38
CA THR A 22 -38.79 29.43 -38.77
C THR A 22 -39.34 28.76 -37.53
N GLU A 23 -40.59 28.29 -37.60
CA GLU A 23 -41.14 27.41 -36.59
C GLU A 23 -40.15 26.28 -36.27
N PRO A 24 -39.98 25.90 -34.99
CA PRO A 24 -39.10 24.81 -34.63
C PRO A 24 -39.68 23.53 -35.24
N VAL A 25 -39.09 23.11 -36.36
CA VAL A 25 -39.17 21.71 -36.77
C VAL A 25 -38.48 20.94 -35.64
N ALA A 26 -39.26 20.16 -34.90
CA ALA A 26 -38.73 19.22 -33.94
C ALA A 26 -37.77 18.26 -34.68
N HIS A 27 -36.47 18.57 -34.63
CA HIS A 27 -35.45 17.59 -34.95
C HIS A 27 -35.59 16.47 -33.92
N ALA A 28 -35.76 15.24 -34.39
CA ALA A 28 -35.66 14.06 -33.53
C ALA A 28 -34.35 14.16 -32.73
N ASP A 29 -34.53 14.32 -31.43
CA ASP A 29 -33.54 14.73 -30.44
C ASP A 29 -32.31 13.81 -30.41
N ALA A 30 -31.16 14.41 -30.06
CA ALA A 30 -29.87 13.77 -29.93
C ALA A 30 -29.93 12.40 -29.23
N CYS A 31 -29.31 11.38 -29.84
CA CYS A 31 -29.06 10.10 -29.19
C CYS A 31 -28.50 10.32 -27.78
N SER A 32 -29.21 9.84 -26.76
CA SER A 32 -28.65 9.78 -25.42
C SER A 32 -27.36 8.96 -25.47
N GLU A 33 -26.24 9.53 -25.00
CA GLU A 33 -24.97 8.81 -24.93
C GLU A 33 -25.10 7.60 -23.97
N GLY A 34 -25.19 6.39 -24.54
CA GLY A 34 -25.07 5.13 -23.79
C GLY A 34 -26.33 4.26 -23.69
N SER A 35 -26.25 3.24 -22.82
CA SER A 35 -27.31 2.25 -22.60
C SER A 35 -28.49 2.83 -21.80
N LEU A 36 -29.72 2.62 -22.27
CA LEU A 36 -30.96 2.92 -21.55
C LEU A 36 -31.08 2.16 -20.22
N LEU A 37 -30.38 1.03 -20.11
CA LEU A 37 -30.37 0.18 -18.92
C LEU A 37 -29.37 0.65 -17.86
N ARG A 38 -28.56 1.68 -18.13
CA ARG A 38 -27.49 2.07 -17.22
C ARG A 38 -28.02 2.49 -15.84
N GLY A 39 -27.49 1.87 -14.79
CA GLY A 39 -27.87 2.11 -13.40
C GLY A 39 -29.29 1.67 -13.04
N ARG A 40 -29.96 0.89 -13.90
CA ARG A 40 -31.33 0.42 -13.65
C ARG A 40 -31.38 -0.72 -12.63
N PRO A 41 -32.48 -0.86 -11.87
CA PRO A 41 -32.65 -1.98 -10.95
C PRO A 41 -32.62 -3.33 -11.69
N VAL A 42 -31.87 -4.28 -11.13
CA VAL A 42 -31.72 -5.63 -11.68
C VAL A 42 -32.34 -6.65 -10.74
N VAL A 43 -33.31 -7.40 -11.25
CA VAL A 43 -34.03 -8.47 -10.55
C VAL A 43 -33.54 -9.82 -11.05
N THR A 44 -33.03 -10.65 -10.15
CA THR A 44 -32.46 -11.95 -10.49
C THR A 44 -33.32 -13.12 -9.99
N SER A 45 -33.34 -14.24 -10.72
CA SER A 45 -34.02 -15.49 -10.32
C SER A 45 -33.22 -16.72 -10.76
N GLY A 46 -33.42 -17.86 -10.08
CA GLY A 46 -32.74 -19.11 -10.43
C GLY A 46 -31.32 -19.25 -9.86
N GLY A 47 -31.05 -18.70 -8.67
CA GLY A 47 -29.78 -18.93 -7.96
C GLY A 47 -28.59 -18.15 -8.51
N VAL A 48 -28.84 -17.03 -9.22
CA VAL A 48 -27.79 -16.10 -9.68
C VAL A 48 -26.87 -15.72 -8.54
N ARG A 49 -25.57 -15.66 -8.81
CA ARG A 49 -24.53 -15.26 -7.85
C ARG A 49 -23.74 -14.07 -8.38
N GLY A 50 -23.31 -13.17 -7.50
CA GLY A 50 -22.58 -11.95 -7.87
C GLY A 50 -23.43 -10.69 -7.63
N ARG A 51 -22.92 -9.54 -8.11
CA ARG A 51 -23.55 -8.21 -7.95
C ARG A 51 -24.45 -7.90 -9.15
N PRO A 52 -25.79 -7.84 -9.00
CA PRO A 52 -26.69 -7.63 -10.13
C PRO A 52 -26.42 -6.35 -10.92
N GLU A 53 -25.99 -5.28 -10.25
CA GLU A 53 -25.71 -3.98 -10.84
C GLU A 53 -24.52 -3.95 -11.82
N VAL A 54 -23.63 -4.96 -11.82
CA VAL A 54 -22.47 -4.96 -12.73
C VAL A 54 -22.87 -5.11 -14.18
N VAL A 55 -24.04 -5.71 -14.46
CA VAL A 55 -24.51 -5.97 -15.83
C VAL A 55 -25.20 -4.76 -16.45
N VAL A 56 -25.25 -3.64 -15.74
CA VAL A 56 -25.90 -2.39 -16.17
C VAL A 56 -25.08 -1.17 -15.76
N ASP A 57 -23.79 -1.32 -15.46
CA ASP A 57 -22.97 -0.18 -15.05
C ASP A 57 -22.39 0.61 -16.24
N GLY A 58 -22.57 0.06 -17.45
CA GLY A 58 -22.13 0.65 -18.70
C GLY A 58 -20.67 0.33 -19.03
N TRP A 59 -20.06 -0.65 -18.37
CA TRP A 59 -18.65 -1.02 -18.57
C TRP A 59 -18.47 -2.45 -19.07
N LEU A 60 -18.00 -2.57 -20.30
CA LEU A 60 -17.66 -3.87 -20.91
C LEU A 60 -16.35 -4.44 -20.36
N LEU A 61 -16.28 -5.73 -20.10
CA LEU A 61 -15.00 -6.40 -19.92
C LEU A 61 -14.23 -6.48 -21.26
N PRO A 62 -12.88 -6.57 -21.23
CA PRO A 62 -12.14 -6.88 -22.44
C PRO A 62 -12.56 -8.23 -23.02
N GLU A 63 -12.72 -8.26 -24.34
CA GLU A 63 -13.05 -9.46 -25.08
C GLU A 63 -12.07 -10.60 -24.78
N GLY A 64 -12.59 -11.67 -24.17
CA GLY A 64 -11.88 -12.90 -23.88
C GLY A 64 -11.34 -13.02 -22.47
N ARG A 65 -11.64 -12.03 -21.63
CA ARG A 65 -11.32 -12.05 -20.21
C ARG A 65 -12.12 -13.13 -19.49
N SER A 66 -11.49 -13.89 -18.60
CA SER A 66 -12.23 -14.78 -17.71
C SER A 66 -13.07 -13.97 -16.70
N PRO A 67 -14.35 -14.33 -16.53
CA PRO A 67 -15.23 -13.68 -15.55
C PRO A 67 -14.71 -13.81 -14.12
N THR A 68 -14.91 -12.77 -13.30
CA THR A 68 -14.76 -12.87 -11.84
C THR A 68 -16.10 -12.58 -11.17
N ARG A 69 -16.23 -12.93 -9.88
CA ARG A 69 -17.46 -12.64 -9.13
C ARG A 69 -17.72 -11.15 -8.90
N SER A 70 -16.70 -10.30 -9.05
CA SER A 70 -16.80 -8.85 -8.83
C SER A 70 -17.20 -8.08 -10.08
N ASP A 71 -17.08 -8.66 -11.26
CA ASP A 71 -17.30 -7.98 -12.55
C ASP A 71 -18.21 -8.75 -13.52
N SER A 72 -18.81 -9.85 -13.05
CA SER A 72 -19.82 -10.60 -13.79
C SER A 72 -20.82 -11.24 -12.83
N LEU A 73 -22.05 -11.42 -13.31
CA LEU A 73 -23.04 -12.30 -12.70
C LEU A 73 -22.81 -13.74 -13.16
N GLN A 74 -22.85 -14.67 -12.23
CA GLN A 74 -22.86 -16.10 -12.52
C GLN A 74 -24.32 -16.56 -12.59
N LEU A 75 -24.70 -17.05 -13.75
CA LEU A 75 -26.03 -17.51 -14.13
C LEU A 75 -26.03 -19.04 -14.19
N PRO A 76 -26.60 -19.74 -13.20
CA PRO A 76 -26.87 -21.16 -13.35
C PRO A 76 -27.77 -21.47 -14.57
N PRO A 77 -27.86 -22.74 -14.99
CA PRO A 77 -28.81 -23.15 -16.02
C PRO A 77 -30.22 -22.65 -15.72
N HIS A 78 -30.85 -22.02 -16.70
CA HIS A 78 -32.20 -21.42 -16.63
C HIS A 78 -32.36 -20.22 -15.68
N ALA A 79 -31.28 -19.73 -15.07
CA ALA A 79 -31.30 -18.50 -14.29
C ALA A 79 -31.65 -17.30 -15.18
N ARG A 80 -32.31 -16.31 -14.58
CA ARG A 80 -32.84 -15.14 -15.30
C ARG A 80 -32.45 -13.85 -14.62
N VAL A 81 -32.10 -12.87 -15.43
CA VAL A 81 -31.85 -11.48 -15.04
C VAL A 81 -32.89 -10.63 -15.74
N ARG A 82 -33.63 -9.80 -14.98
CA ARG A 82 -34.63 -8.87 -15.47
C ARG A 82 -34.25 -7.46 -15.07
N ILE A 83 -34.30 -6.52 -16.02
CA ILE A 83 -33.91 -5.12 -15.83
C ILE A 83 -35.12 -4.27 -16.20
N GLU A 84 -35.54 -3.38 -15.30
CA GLU A 84 -36.74 -2.56 -15.50
C GLU A 84 -36.38 -1.10 -15.82
N LEU A 85 -37.13 -0.53 -16.77
CA LEU A 85 -37.06 0.90 -17.09
C LEU A 85 -38.16 1.65 -16.34
N ASP A 86 -37.88 2.90 -15.93
CA ASP A 86 -38.85 3.73 -15.20
C ASP A 86 -40.12 4.00 -16.02
N ARG A 87 -39.95 4.12 -17.33
CA ARG A 87 -40.98 4.31 -18.36
C ARG A 87 -40.65 3.44 -19.58
N PRO A 88 -41.64 3.05 -20.41
CA PRO A 88 -41.33 2.45 -21.70
C PRO A 88 -40.43 3.38 -22.51
N GLU A 89 -39.34 2.86 -23.06
CA GLU A 89 -38.41 3.60 -23.93
C GLU A 89 -38.29 2.87 -25.27
N THR A 90 -38.23 3.62 -26.36
CA THR A 90 -38.04 3.04 -27.70
C THR A 90 -36.59 2.62 -27.89
N ALA A 91 -36.37 1.35 -28.23
CA ALA A 91 -35.06 0.79 -28.49
C ALA A 91 -34.97 0.20 -29.90
N VAL A 92 -33.78 0.26 -30.49
CA VAL A 92 -33.48 -0.29 -31.83
C VAL A 92 -32.36 -1.34 -31.81
N ALA A 93 -31.64 -1.45 -30.69
CA ALA A 93 -30.58 -2.41 -30.55
C ALA A 93 -30.42 -2.90 -29.11
N ALA A 94 -29.89 -4.12 -28.98
CA ALA A 94 -29.54 -4.71 -27.70
C ALA A 94 -28.16 -5.38 -27.79
N TYR A 95 -27.50 -5.48 -26.64
CA TYR A 95 -26.17 -6.04 -26.51
C TYR A 95 -26.06 -6.84 -25.21
N VAL A 96 -25.35 -7.95 -25.24
CA VAL A 96 -24.95 -8.70 -24.04
C VAL A 96 -23.47 -9.06 -24.12
N GLN A 97 -22.76 -9.00 -23.00
CA GLN A 97 -21.43 -9.59 -22.87
C GLN A 97 -21.48 -10.71 -21.84
N ALA A 98 -21.08 -11.90 -22.26
CA ALA A 98 -21.20 -13.13 -21.49
C ALA A 98 -20.08 -14.12 -21.85
N ASP A 99 -19.89 -15.19 -21.08
CA ASP A 99 -18.94 -16.26 -21.42
C ASP A 99 -19.13 -16.74 -22.88
N ALA A 100 -18.03 -16.91 -23.62
CA ALA A 100 -17.98 -17.32 -25.02
C ALA A 100 -18.81 -18.58 -25.30
N ARG A 101 -18.89 -19.50 -24.33
CA ARG A 101 -19.62 -20.77 -24.43
C ARG A 101 -21.09 -20.65 -24.02
N ALA A 102 -21.49 -19.54 -23.42
CA ALA A 102 -22.86 -19.31 -23.02
C ALA A 102 -23.80 -19.21 -24.22
N SER A 103 -25.03 -19.63 -24.02
CA SER A 103 -26.19 -19.41 -24.87
C SER A 103 -27.20 -18.67 -24.00
N LEU A 104 -27.61 -17.49 -24.45
CA LEU A 104 -28.54 -16.65 -23.70
C LEU A 104 -29.75 -16.33 -24.57
N LEU A 105 -30.95 -16.40 -23.98
CA LEU A 105 -32.18 -15.91 -24.59
C LEU A 105 -32.45 -14.50 -24.07
N VAL A 106 -32.54 -13.52 -24.97
CA VAL A 106 -32.84 -12.12 -24.65
C VAL A 106 -34.26 -11.77 -25.10
N GLU A 107 -35.08 -11.30 -24.17
CA GLU A 107 -36.49 -10.97 -24.37
C GLU A 107 -36.78 -9.56 -23.86
N ALA A 108 -37.71 -8.86 -24.52
CA ALA A 108 -38.18 -7.54 -24.09
C ALA A 108 -39.67 -7.60 -23.73
N GLN A 109 -40.05 -6.91 -22.66
CA GLN A 109 -41.43 -6.69 -22.29
C GLN A 109 -41.93 -5.40 -22.95
N GLY A 110 -42.96 -5.49 -23.78
CA GLY A 110 -43.62 -4.34 -24.38
C GLY A 110 -44.63 -3.65 -23.44
N ALA A 111 -45.35 -2.67 -23.97
CA ALA A 111 -46.42 -1.97 -23.24
C ALA A 111 -47.60 -2.89 -22.84
N ASP A 112 -47.80 -3.99 -23.56
CA ASP A 112 -48.82 -5.02 -23.28
C ASP A 112 -48.46 -5.92 -22.08
N GLY A 113 -47.27 -5.73 -21.48
CA GLY A 113 -46.78 -6.51 -20.37
C GLY A 113 -46.32 -7.92 -20.76
N ARG A 114 -46.26 -8.29 -22.03
CA ARG A 114 -45.77 -9.60 -22.47
C ARG A 114 -44.31 -9.53 -22.90
N PHE A 115 -43.55 -10.56 -22.55
CA PHE A 115 -42.20 -10.72 -23.04
C PHE A 115 -42.22 -11.33 -24.43
N ALA A 116 -41.56 -10.66 -25.37
CA ALA A 116 -41.31 -11.15 -26.71
C ALA A 116 -39.80 -11.34 -26.90
N ARG A 117 -39.43 -12.38 -27.64
CA ARG A 117 -38.04 -12.67 -27.99
C ARG A 117 -37.44 -11.52 -28.82
N LEU A 118 -36.28 -11.03 -28.40
CA LEU A 118 -35.45 -10.11 -29.18
C LEU A 118 -34.43 -10.88 -30.01
N PHE A 119 -33.56 -11.66 -29.36
CA PHE A 119 -32.56 -12.50 -30.03
C PHE A 119 -32.01 -13.61 -29.12
N ASP A 120 -31.33 -14.58 -29.75
CA ASP A 120 -30.53 -15.57 -29.04
C ASP A 120 -29.05 -15.20 -29.18
N ALA A 121 -28.41 -14.95 -28.04
CA ALA A 121 -26.97 -14.78 -27.92
C ALA A 121 -26.33 -16.16 -27.76
N GLY A 122 -26.18 -16.89 -28.88
CA GLY A 122 -25.53 -18.21 -28.90
C GLY A 122 -24.01 -18.17 -28.65
N PRO A 123 -23.36 -19.34 -28.55
CA PRO A 123 -21.92 -19.43 -28.31
C PRO A 123 -21.13 -18.82 -29.47
N VAL A 124 -19.94 -18.30 -29.17
CA VAL A 124 -19.02 -17.69 -30.13
C VAL A 124 -17.61 -18.27 -29.98
N GLU A 125 -16.79 -18.18 -31.02
CA GLU A 125 -15.41 -18.67 -30.97
C GLU A 125 -14.54 -17.89 -29.96
N GLY A 126 -13.62 -18.59 -29.32
CA GLY A 126 -12.73 -18.06 -28.27
C GLY A 126 -13.08 -18.53 -26.85
N GLY A 127 -12.36 -18.03 -25.85
CA GLY A 127 -12.68 -18.22 -24.42
C GLY A 127 -12.98 -16.90 -23.71
N GLY A 128 -13.50 -16.95 -22.48
CA GLY A 128 -13.80 -15.76 -21.65
C GLY A 128 -15.04 -14.97 -22.11
N GLU A 129 -15.20 -13.75 -21.62
CA GLU A 129 -16.32 -12.85 -21.87
C GLU A 129 -16.34 -12.33 -23.31
N ARG A 130 -17.51 -12.38 -23.97
CA ARG A 130 -17.70 -12.05 -25.38
C ARG A 130 -18.97 -11.26 -25.63
N GLY A 131 -18.83 -10.19 -26.39
CA GLY A 131 -19.90 -9.31 -26.82
C GLY A 131 -20.77 -9.88 -27.93
N ARG A 132 -22.08 -9.71 -27.80
CA ARG A 132 -23.09 -10.13 -28.78
C ARG A 132 -24.15 -9.05 -28.88
N GLY A 133 -24.22 -8.40 -30.04
CA GLY A 133 -25.19 -7.35 -30.31
C GLY A 133 -26.12 -7.73 -31.45
N VAL A 134 -27.34 -7.20 -31.41
CA VAL A 134 -28.30 -7.30 -32.51
C VAL A 134 -29.00 -5.97 -32.72
N ARG A 135 -29.42 -5.73 -33.96
CA ARG A 135 -30.30 -4.63 -34.34
C ARG A 135 -31.69 -5.17 -34.62
N PHE A 136 -32.72 -4.42 -34.26
CA PHE A 136 -34.10 -4.77 -34.52
C PHE A 136 -34.93 -3.52 -34.86
N ALA A 137 -36.09 -3.72 -35.49
CA ALA A 137 -37.03 -2.64 -35.72
C ALA A 137 -37.42 -1.98 -34.40
N ALA A 138 -37.56 -0.65 -34.37
CA ALA A 138 -37.88 0.12 -33.18
C ALA A 138 -39.03 -0.51 -32.37
N ARG A 139 -38.82 -0.71 -31.07
CA ARG A 139 -39.78 -1.30 -30.14
C ARG A 139 -39.79 -0.55 -28.83
N ASP A 140 -40.97 -0.32 -28.29
CA ASP A 140 -41.12 0.20 -26.93
C ASP A 140 -40.85 -0.93 -25.94
N VAL A 141 -39.83 -0.72 -25.11
CA VAL A 141 -39.37 -1.68 -24.11
C VAL A 141 -39.60 -1.11 -22.72
N ARG A 142 -40.30 -1.86 -21.87
CA ARG A 142 -40.50 -1.56 -20.44
C ARG A 142 -39.55 -2.33 -19.54
N ALA A 143 -39.20 -3.54 -19.93
CA ALA A 143 -38.24 -4.38 -19.21
C ALA A 143 -37.48 -5.28 -20.19
N LEU A 144 -36.25 -5.62 -19.84
CA LEU A 144 -35.45 -6.61 -20.57
C LEU A 144 -35.24 -7.84 -19.67
N ARG A 145 -35.25 -9.04 -20.27
CA ARG A 145 -34.96 -10.31 -19.59
C ARG A 145 -33.90 -11.08 -20.35
N VAL A 146 -32.87 -11.53 -19.63
CA VAL A 146 -31.81 -12.40 -20.12
C VAL A 146 -31.89 -13.71 -19.37
N THR A 147 -31.97 -14.82 -20.10
CA THR A 147 -32.06 -16.19 -19.53
C THR A 147 -30.88 -17.02 -20.00
N ASN A 148 -30.17 -17.68 -19.09
CA ASN A 148 -29.16 -18.67 -19.46
C ASN A 148 -29.85 -19.95 -19.98
N THR A 149 -29.63 -20.29 -21.24
CA THR A 149 -30.18 -21.48 -21.89
C THR A 149 -29.16 -22.61 -22.04
N THR A 150 -27.96 -22.45 -21.49
CA THR A 150 -26.97 -23.54 -21.41
C THR A 150 -27.19 -24.43 -20.20
N ASP A 151 -26.72 -25.67 -20.32
CA ASP A 151 -26.73 -26.68 -19.26
C ASP A 151 -25.58 -26.47 -18.23
N VAL A 152 -24.82 -25.38 -18.34
CA VAL A 152 -23.72 -25.03 -17.44
C VAL A 152 -23.90 -23.61 -16.88
N ASP A 153 -23.18 -23.31 -15.80
CA ASP A 153 -23.08 -21.93 -15.28
C ASP A 153 -22.45 -21.04 -16.37
N ALA A 154 -23.13 -19.94 -16.70
CA ALA A 154 -22.64 -18.90 -17.59
C ALA A 154 -22.29 -17.64 -16.79
N SER A 155 -21.37 -16.83 -17.28
CA SER A 155 -21.17 -15.48 -16.76
C SER A 155 -21.84 -14.44 -17.66
N LEU A 156 -22.28 -13.34 -17.06
CA LEU A 156 -22.87 -12.18 -17.73
C LEU A 156 -22.27 -10.91 -17.12
N SER A 157 -21.56 -10.15 -17.93
CA SER A 157 -20.81 -8.97 -17.49
C SER A 157 -21.45 -7.64 -17.85
N GLU A 158 -22.21 -7.56 -18.95
CA GLU A 158 -22.95 -6.34 -19.33
C GLU A 158 -24.20 -6.67 -20.16
N VAL A 159 -25.25 -5.87 -20.01
CA VAL A 159 -26.48 -5.89 -20.79
C VAL A 159 -26.84 -4.46 -21.20
N GLY A 160 -26.83 -4.21 -22.50
CA GLY A 160 -27.13 -2.91 -23.10
C GLY A 160 -28.44 -2.90 -23.89
N LEU A 161 -29.17 -1.78 -23.81
CA LEU A 161 -30.31 -1.47 -24.68
C LEU A 161 -30.15 -0.04 -25.21
N TYR A 162 -30.32 0.17 -26.51
CA TYR A 162 -29.94 1.44 -27.14
C TYR A 162 -31.07 2.00 -28.00
N ALA A 163 -31.27 3.32 -27.89
CA ALA A 163 -32.25 4.07 -28.67
C ALA A 163 -31.81 4.33 -30.13
N CYS A 164 -30.51 4.23 -30.41
CA CYS A 164 -29.95 4.39 -31.76
C CYS A 164 -28.71 3.52 -32.00
N GLU A 165 -28.29 3.44 -33.26
CA GLU A 165 -27.19 2.56 -33.71
C GLU A 165 -25.80 3.08 -33.29
N GLU A 166 -25.64 4.40 -33.31
CA GLU A 166 -24.41 5.09 -32.94
C GLU A 166 -24.07 4.80 -31.48
N ALA A 167 -25.07 4.81 -30.59
CA ALA A 167 -24.90 4.50 -29.17
C ALA A 167 -24.44 3.05 -28.90
N LEU A 168 -24.88 2.07 -29.69
CA LEU A 168 -24.38 0.69 -29.61
C LEU A 168 -22.89 0.63 -30.00
N THR A 169 -22.53 1.34 -31.07
CA THR A 169 -21.15 1.37 -31.58
C THR A 169 -20.21 2.10 -30.61
N ASP A 170 -20.70 3.15 -29.95
CA ASP A 170 -19.97 3.87 -28.91
C ASP A 170 -19.90 3.09 -27.59
N ALA A 171 -20.91 2.29 -27.24
CA ALA A 171 -20.86 1.42 -26.06
C ALA A 171 -19.70 0.41 -26.13
N ALA A 172 -19.36 -0.07 -27.33
CA ALA A 172 -18.18 -0.90 -27.57
C ALA A 172 -16.84 -0.20 -27.24
N ARG A 173 -16.83 1.13 -27.06
CA ARG A 173 -15.65 1.92 -26.69
C ARG A 173 -15.46 2.05 -25.18
N TRP A 174 -16.51 1.84 -24.38
CA TRP A 174 -16.45 1.90 -22.91
C TRP A 174 -16.07 0.53 -22.33
N ILE A 175 -14.92 0.03 -22.79
CA ILE A 175 -14.29 -1.14 -22.21
C ILE A 175 -13.74 -0.71 -20.85
N ARG A 176 -14.19 -1.38 -19.79
CA ARG A 176 -13.58 -1.40 -18.46
C ARG A 176 -12.10 -1.67 -18.73
N ALA A 177 -11.31 -0.61 -18.72
CA ALA A 177 -9.89 -0.69 -19.03
C ALA A 177 -9.30 -1.63 -17.98
N VAL A 178 -9.04 -2.85 -18.42
CA VAL A 178 -8.30 -3.81 -17.64
C VAL A 178 -7.05 -3.95 -18.46
N PRO A 179 -5.88 -3.68 -17.87
CA PRO A 179 -4.63 -3.91 -18.56
C PRO A 179 -4.68 -5.33 -19.15
N ASP A 180 -4.30 -5.52 -20.42
CA ASP A 180 -3.68 -6.79 -20.86
C ASP A 180 -2.90 -7.38 -19.69
N GLN A 181 -2.89 -8.71 -19.44
CA GLN A 181 -2.08 -9.38 -18.40
C GLN A 181 -0.96 -8.45 -17.96
N ASP A 182 -1.18 -7.72 -16.84
CA ASP A 182 -0.51 -6.42 -16.67
C ASP A 182 0.96 -6.63 -17.02
N PRO A 183 1.50 -6.02 -18.09
CA PRO A 183 2.89 -6.25 -18.44
C PRO A 183 3.79 -5.92 -17.24
N SER A 184 3.29 -5.17 -16.25
CA SER A 184 3.88 -5.03 -14.92
C SER A 184 3.90 -6.32 -14.09
N GLN A 185 2.89 -7.18 -14.09
CA GLN A 185 2.86 -8.47 -13.39
C GLN A 185 3.90 -9.44 -13.94
N ALA A 186 3.90 -9.73 -15.25
CA ALA A 186 4.90 -10.62 -15.85
C ALA A 186 6.33 -10.06 -15.70
N ARG A 187 6.47 -8.73 -15.65
CA ARG A 187 7.75 -8.07 -15.34
C ARG A 187 8.13 -8.20 -13.86
N SER A 188 7.17 -8.03 -12.95
CA SER A 188 7.34 -8.19 -11.51
C SER A 188 7.74 -9.63 -11.16
N GLU A 189 7.11 -10.62 -11.77
CA GLU A 189 7.48 -12.04 -11.65
C GLU A 189 8.91 -12.29 -12.13
N ARG A 190 9.29 -11.77 -13.30
CA ARG A 190 10.67 -11.87 -13.80
C ARG A 190 11.69 -11.22 -12.87
N VAL A 191 11.39 -10.04 -12.33
CA VAL A 191 12.25 -9.36 -11.35
C VAL A 191 12.34 -10.18 -10.07
N GLY A 192 11.23 -10.72 -9.58
CA GLY A 192 11.19 -11.59 -8.42
C GLY A 192 12.08 -12.83 -8.59
N TRP A 193 11.96 -13.52 -9.73
CA TRP A 193 12.85 -14.65 -10.06
C TRP A 193 14.32 -14.23 -10.18
N GLY A 194 14.60 -13.05 -10.74
CA GLY A 194 15.93 -12.45 -10.78
C GLY A 194 16.52 -12.21 -9.38
N LYS A 195 15.71 -11.68 -8.44
CA LYS A 195 16.10 -11.50 -7.03
C LYS A 195 16.38 -12.83 -6.34
N VAL A 196 15.55 -13.86 -6.58
CA VAL A 196 15.77 -15.22 -6.05
C VAL A 196 17.09 -15.78 -6.57
N ALA A 197 17.31 -15.75 -7.89
CA ALA A 197 18.54 -16.25 -8.51
C ALA A 197 19.78 -15.53 -7.95
N PHE A 198 19.73 -14.20 -7.86
CA PHE A 198 20.79 -13.40 -7.26
C PHE A 198 21.03 -13.77 -5.78
N GLY A 199 19.98 -13.87 -4.97
CA GLY A 199 20.11 -14.22 -3.55
C GLY A 199 20.74 -15.59 -3.32
N LEU A 200 20.34 -16.60 -4.09
CA LEU A 200 20.94 -17.94 -4.05
C LEU A 200 22.40 -17.94 -4.50
N LEU A 201 22.73 -17.23 -5.58
CA LEU A 201 24.10 -17.08 -6.05
C LEU A 201 24.97 -16.35 -5.01
N ALA A 202 24.48 -15.26 -4.44
CA ALA A 202 25.18 -14.50 -3.40
C ALA A 202 25.44 -15.35 -2.15
N LEU A 203 24.46 -16.17 -1.73
CA LEU A 203 24.63 -17.14 -0.64
C LEU A 203 25.76 -18.13 -0.93
N PHE A 204 25.77 -18.74 -2.12
CA PHE A 204 26.83 -19.65 -2.53
C PHE A 204 28.20 -18.97 -2.52
N LEU A 205 28.31 -17.79 -3.14
CA LEU A 205 29.55 -17.02 -3.22
C LEU A 205 30.06 -16.60 -1.84
N LEU A 206 29.19 -16.14 -0.96
CA LEU A 206 29.56 -15.71 0.39
C LEU A 206 29.99 -16.89 1.26
N VAL A 207 29.27 -18.00 1.23
CA VAL A 207 29.49 -19.13 2.16
C VAL A 207 30.56 -20.11 1.66
N ARG A 208 30.65 -20.35 0.35
CA ARG A 208 31.55 -21.37 -0.23
C ARG A 208 32.79 -20.78 -0.88
N VAL A 209 32.65 -19.70 -1.65
CA VAL A 209 33.76 -19.16 -2.46
C VAL A 209 34.61 -18.17 -1.67
N ALA A 210 33.98 -17.18 -1.04
CA ALA A 210 34.69 -16.10 -0.36
C ALA A 210 35.71 -16.55 0.70
N PRO A 211 35.47 -17.62 1.50
CA PRO A 211 36.47 -18.12 2.45
C PRO A 211 37.75 -18.67 1.78
N ALA A 212 37.66 -19.12 0.52
CA ALA A 212 38.80 -19.65 -0.24
C ALA A 212 39.57 -18.56 -1.01
N LEU A 213 39.07 -17.33 -1.05
CA LEU A 213 39.70 -16.22 -1.76
C LEU A 213 40.72 -15.50 -0.87
N SER A 214 41.75 -14.93 -1.50
CA SER A 214 42.62 -13.95 -0.83
C SER A 214 41.80 -12.78 -0.25
N PRO A 215 42.23 -12.12 0.84
CA PRO A 215 41.49 -11.02 1.47
C PRO A 215 41.15 -9.85 0.52
N LYS A 216 42.01 -9.55 -0.46
CA LYS A 216 41.75 -8.52 -1.48
C LYS A 216 40.60 -8.93 -2.40
N ARG A 217 40.61 -10.18 -2.90
CA ARG A 217 39.57 -10.74 -3.77
C ARG A 217 38.24 -10.92 -3.02
N ALA A 218 38.27 -11.36 -1.76
CA ALA A 218 37.07 -11.47 -0.94
C ALA A 218 36.41 -10.11 -0.69
N ARG A 219 37.20 -9.05 -0.42
CA ARG A 219 36.68 -7.67 -0.32
C ARG A 219 36.08 -7.17 -1.62
N ALA A 220 36.75 -7.41 -2.75
CA ALA A 220 36.23 -7.04 -4.07
C ALA A 220 34.90 -7.76 -4.39
N LEU A 221 34.81 -9.06 -4.10
CA LEU A 221 33.57 -9.83 -4.23
C LEU A 221 32.45 -9.24 -3.35
N CYS A 222 32.75 -8.92 -2.09
CA CYS A 222 31.77 -8.32 -1.19
C CYS A 222 31.26 -6.96 -1.71
N ALA A 223 32.17 -6.10 -2.19
CA ALA A 223 31.79 -4.82 -2.78
C ALA A 223 30.92 -5.00 -4.03
N ALA A 224 31.27 -5.94 -4.91
CA ALA A 224 30.47 -6.25 -6.09
C ALA A 224 29.07 -6.76 -5.72
N LEU A 225 28.95 -7.65 -4.73
CA LEU A 225 27.65 -8.14 -4.24
C LEU A 225 26.81 -7.02 -3.62
N CYS A 226 27.41 -6.07 -2.90
CA CYS A 226 26.68 -4.89 -2.41
C CYS A 226 26.12 -4.04 -3.55
N LEU A 227 26.88 -3.83 -4.63
CA LEU A 227 26.42 -3.09 -5.81
C LEU A 227 25.24 -3.81 -6.49
N VAL A 228 25.36 -5.12 -6.74
CA VAL A 228 24.28 -5.91 -7.34
C VAL A 228 23.05 -5.97 -6.41
N ALA A 229 23.24 -6.01 -5.09
CA ALA A 229 22.14 -5.95 -4.14
C ALA A 229 21.40 -4.60 -4.19
N GLY A 230 22.12 -3.48 -4.37
CA GLY A 230 21.52 -2.18 -4.62
C GLY A 230 20.70 -2.16 -5.92
N LEU A 231 21.24 -2.75 -6.99
CA LEU A 231 20.50 -2.91 -8.25
C LEU A 231 19.27 -3.80 -8.09
N ALA A 232 19.38 -4.91 -7.36
CA ALA A 232 18.26 -5.80 -7.08
C ALA A 232 17.15 -5.08 -6.31
N TRP A 233 17.51 -4.26 -5.31
CA TRP A 233 16.54 -3.42 -4.58
C TRP A 233 15.83 -2.43 -5.50
N LEU A 234 16.52 -1.86 -6.49
CA LEU A 234 15.96 -0.98 -7.53
C LEU A 234 15.26 -1.74 -8.68
N ASP A 235 14.88 -3.01 -8.47
CA ASP A 235 14.29 -3.89 -9.47
C ASP A 235 15.12 -3.96 -10.78
N PHE A 236 16.43 -3.96 -10.65
CA PHE A 236 17.40 -3.91 -11.74
C PHE A 236 17.19 -2.72 -12.69
N GLY A 237 16.69 -1.59 -12.17
CA GLY A 237 16.40 -0.36 -12.91
C GLY A 237 15.08 -0.39 -13.69
N THR A 238 14.33 -1.49 -13.63
CA THR A 238 13.05 -1.61 -14.32
C THR A 238 11.90 -0.97 -13.56
N PHE A 239 12.06 -0.78 -12.24
CA PHE A 239 11.01 -0.37 -11.30
C PHE A 239 9.72 -1.19 -11.49
N ALA A 240 9.88 -2.47 -11.86
CA ALA A 240 8.79 -3.33 -12.30
C ALA A 240 7.73 -3.55 -11.24
N ALA A 241 8.12 -3.52 -9.96
CA ALA A 241 7.18 -3.71 -8.88
C ALA A 241 6.22 -2.52 -8.77
N THR A 242 6.59 -1.34 -9.29
CA THR A 242 5.75 -0.14 -9.33
C THR A 242 5.20 0.14 -10.73
N ALA A 243 3.95 -0.26 -10.98
CA ALA A 243 3.16 0.22 -12.12
C ALA A 243 2.93 1.76 -12.12
N ARG A 244 3.44 2.44 -11.09
CA ARG A 244 3.28 3.87 -10.76
C ARG A 244 4.47 4.74 -11.20
N GLY A 245 5.50 4.12 -11.78
CA GLY A 245 6.78 4.78 -12.03
C GLY A 245 7.69 4.83 -10.79
N PRO A 246 8.83 5.53 -10.87
CA PRO A 246 9.87 5.55 -9.83
C PRO A 246 9.51 6.38 -8.59
N LEU A 247 8.34 7.04 -8.57
CA LEU A 247 7.87 7.82 -7.44
C LEU A 247 6.63 7.18 -6.83
N HIS A 248 6.64 7.04 -5.50
CA HIS A 248 5.51 6.59 -4.73
C HIS A 248 4.68 7.81 -4.30
N LEU A 249 4.03 8.44 -5.29
CA LEU A 249 3.21 9.63 -5.05
C LEU A 249 2.05 9.36 -4.08
N TRP A 250 1.59 8.11 -4.00
CA TRP A 250 0.58 7.67 -3.03
C TRP A 250 0.99 7.91 -1.59
N ASP A 251 2.21 7.56 -1.22
CA ASP A 251 2.71 7.89 0.11
C ASP A 251 3.06 9.39 0.22
N SER A 252 3.69 9.92 -0.83
CA SER A 252 4.28 11.25 -0.82
C SER A 252 3.25 12.37 -0.67
N VAL A 253 2.06 12.23 -1.27
CA VAL A 253 0.93 13.17 -1.12
C VAL A 253 0.52 13.27 0.35
N HIS A 254 0.32 12.13 1.03
CA HIS A 254 -0.11 12.10 2.42
C HIS A 254 0.93 12.70 3.35
N TYR A 255 2.22 12.39 3.17
CA TYR A 255 3.28 12.92 4.01
C TYR A 255 3.58 14.40 3.73
N PHE A 256 3.44 14.84 2.49
CA PHE A 256 3.55 16.26 2.15
C PHE A 256 2.45 17.08 2.82
N LEU A 257 1.18 16.74 2.56
CA LEU A 257 0.03 17.48 3.08
C LEU A 257 -0.07 17.33 4.60
N GLY A 258 0.08 16.12 5.12
CA GLY A 258 0.00 15.83 6.55
C GLY A 258 1.03 16.57 7.37
N SER A 259 2.28 16.72 6.90
CA SER A 259 3.31 17.47 7.62
C SER A 259 3.19 18.99 7.46
N LYS A 260 2.88 19.48 6.26
CA LYS A 260 2.75 20.91 5.97
C LYS A 260 1.53 21.54 6.64
N TYR A 261 0.47 20.78 6.84
CA TYR A 261 -0.80 21.25 7.42
C TYR A 261 -1.16 20.54 8.74
N ILE A 262 -0.19 19.96 9.44
CA ILE A 262 -0.42 19.14 10.64
C ILE A 262 -1.25 19.84 11.72
N ARG A 263 -1.12 21.17 11.86
CA ARG A 263 -1.88 21.94 12.86
C ARG A 263 -3.36 22.09 12.48
N GLU A 264 -3.63 22.10 11.19
CA GLU A 264 -4.97 22.29 10.66
C GLU A 264 -5.69 20.95 10.47
N VAL A 265 -5.01 19.92 9.94
CA VAL A 265 -5.63 18.62 9.61
C VAL A 265 -5.49 17.58 10.71
N GLY A 266 -4.54 17.75 11.64
CA GLY A 266 -4.23 16.75 12.65
C GLY A 266 -3.98 15.36 12.05
N TYR A 267 -4.46 14.31 12.72
CA TYR A 267 -4.36 12.93 12.24
C TYR A 267 -5.63 12.38 11.61
N THR A 268 -6.75 13.13 11.67
CA THR A 268 -8.06 12.63 11.25
C THR A 268 -8.75 13.46 10.18
N LYS A 269 -8.38 14.74 9.99
CA LYS A 269 -9.10 15.66 9.08
C LYS A 269 -8.49 15.81 7.70
N LEU A 270 -7.43 15.08 7.37
CA LEU A 270 -6.75 15.25 6.07
C LEU A 270 -7.72 15.08 4.90
N TYR A 271 -8.55 14.03 4.89
CA TYR A 271 -9.45 13.76 3.77
C TYR A 271 -10.70 14.61 3.75
N ASP A 272 -11.24 14.93 4.92
CA ASP A 272 -12.30 15.94 5.06
C ASP A 272 -11.84 17.24 4.40
N CYS A 273 -10.59 17.68 4.68
CA CYS A 273 -10.05 18.91 4.11
C CYS A 273 -9.68 18.81 2.63
N MET A 274 -9.24 17.64 2.15
CA MET A 274 -9.08 17.40 0.72
C MET A 274 -10.43 17.50 -0.02
N GLY A 275 -11.51 16.96 0.55
CA GLY A 275 -12.84 17.07 -0.03
C GLY A 275 -13.37 18.51 -0.01
N GLN A 276 -13.21 19.23 1.11
CA GLN A 276 -13.59 20.64 1.21
C GLN A 276 -12.80 21.54 0.23
N SER A 277 -11.52 21.25 0.02
CA SER A 277 -10.71 21.89 -1.03
C SER A 277 -11.26 21.59 -2.43
N SER A 278 -11.66 20.34 -2.68
CA SER A 278 -12.25 19.93 -3.95
C SER A 278 -13.55 20.68 -4.25
N LEU A 279 -14.41 20.87 -3.24
CA LEU A 279 -15.62 21.69 -3.36
C LEU A 279 -15.30 23.14 -3.74
N ARG A 280 -14.36 23.80 -3.03
CA ARG A 280 -13.95 25.19 -3.33
C ARG A 280 -13.33 25.35 -4.72
N ARG A 281 -12.63 24.33 -5.21
CA ARG A 281 -11.97 24.31 -6.53
C ARG A 281 -12.91 23.87 -7.66
N GLY A 282 -14.20 23.67 -7.40
CA GLY A 282 -15.17 23.24 -8.41
C GLY A 282 -14.97 21.79 -8.87
N ARG A 283 -14.33 20.94 -8.06
CA ARG A 283 -14.06 19.51 -8.32
C ARG A 283 -14.80 18.58 -7.36
N GLY A 284 -15.79 19.09 -6.63
CA GLY A 284 -16.55 18.35 -5.61
C GLY A 284 -17.15 17.05 -6.15
N GLU A 285 -17.69 17.07 -7.36
CA GLU A 285 -18.34 15.93 -8.00
C GLU A 285 -17.43 14.69 -8.13
N ILE A 286 -16.14 14.88 -8.44
CA ILE A 286 -15.18 13.78 -8.54
C ILE A 286 -15.02 13.08 -7.19
N PHE A 287 -14.96 13.89 -6.13
CA PHE A 287 -14.83 13.39 -4.77
C PHE A 287 -16.14 12.72 -4.32
N GLU A 288 -17.30 13.35 -4.55
CA GLU A 288 -18.63 12.88 -4.13
C GLU A 288 -19.02 11.52 -4.74
N ARG A 289 -18.66 11.29 -6.00
CA ARG A 289 -18.88 10.01 -6.70
C ARG A 289 -17.94 8.90 -6.23
N GLY A 290 -16.87 9.26 -5.52
CA GLY A 290 -15.84 8.35 -5.05
C GLY A 290 -16.13 7.73 -3.68
N ILE A 291 -15.12 7.02 -3.19
CA ILE A 291 -15.07 6.48 -1.83
C ILE A 291 -13.92 7.18 -1.11
N MET A 292 -14.19 7.66 0.10
CA MET A 292 -13.16 8.18 1.00
C MET A 292 -13.08 7.33 2.25
N ARG A 293 -11.96 7.36 2.95
CA ARG A 293 -11.83 6.74 4.26
C ARG A 293 -12.08 7.79 5.33
N ARG A 294 -12.78 7.43 6.39
CA ARG A 294 -12.83 8.23 7.60
C ARG A 294 -11.63 7.86 8.47
N LEU A 295 -10.77 8.82 8.79
CA LEU A 295 -9.51 8.55 9.48
C LEU A 295 -9.67 8.38 10.99
N GLU A 296 -10.83 8.70 11.56
CA GLU A 296 -11.15 8.44 12.96
C GLU A 296 -11.23 6.94 13.27
N ASP A 297 -11.73 6.13 12.31
CA ASP A 297 -12.00 4.70 12.51
C ASP A 297 -11.57 3.80 11.34
N ASN A 298 -10.96 4.36 10.29
CA ASN A 298 -10.53 3.68 9.07
C ASN A 298 -11.66 3.07 8.21
N VAL A 299 -12.91 3.41 8.46
CA VAL A 299 -14.06 2.92 7.68
C VAL A 299 -14.16 3.68 6.37
N ARG A 300 -14.44 2.97 5.26
CA ARG A 300 -14.77 3.61 3.98
C ARG A 300 -16.19 4.16 4.01
N VAL A 301 -16.34 5.41 3.57
CA VAL A 301 -17.60 6.15 3.51
C VAL A 301 -17.77 6.73 2.10
N PRO A 302 -19.00 7.05 1.65
CA PRO A 302 -19.20 7.67 0.35
C PRO A 302 -18.51 9.03 0.34
N GLY A 303 -17.94 9.46 -0.78
CA GLY A 303 -17.26 10.77 -0.83
C GLY A 303 -18.17 11.96 -0.50
N SER A 304 -19.48 11.83 -0.73
CA SER A 304 -20.51 12.80 -0.30
C SER A 304 -20.54 13.03 1.22
N ALA A 305 -19.91 12.16 2.00
CA ALA A 305 -19.63 12.36 3.42
C ALA A 305 -18.97 13.70 3.75
N VAL A 306 -18.24 14.29 2.81
CA VAL A 306 -17.56 15.57 2.98
C VAL A 306 -18.53 16.72 3.30
N GLY A 307 -19.80 16.61 2.91
CA GLY A 307 -20.83 17.61 3.18
C GLY A 307 -21.32 17.64 4.64
N ARG A 308 -20.89 16.68 5.48
CA ARG A 308 -21.31 16.59 6.87
C ARG A 308 -20.76 17.76 7.71
N PRO A 309 -21.53 18.27 8.71
CA PRO A 309 -21.05 19.34 9.58
C PRO A 309 -19.71 19.03 10.25
N GLU A 310 -19.48 17.78 10.65
CA GLU A 310 -18.26 17.32 11.30
C GLU A 310 -17.06 17.23 10.34
N ALA A 311 -17.29 17.21 9.02
CA ALA A 311 -16.26 17.16 7.99
C ALA A 311 -15.81 18.58 7.54
N ARG A 312 -16.27 19.63 8.21
CA ARG A 312 -15.82 21.00 7.97
C ARG A 312 -14.37 21.19 8.45
N CYS A 313 -13.62 22.00 7.71
CA CYS A 313 -12.21 22.30 8.00
C CYS A 313 -12.04 23.70 8.59
N ASP A 314 -12.72 23.92 9.71
CA ASP A 314 -12.82 25.21 10.39
C ASP A 314 -11.51 25.63 11.10
N THR A 315 -10.52 24.73 11.17
CA THR A 315 -9.18 24.99 11.72
C THR A 315 -8.30 25.82 10.79
N PHE A 316 -8.64 25.91 9.51
CA PHE A 316 -7.87 26.69 8.54
C PHE A 316 -8.22 28.17 8.62
N SER A 317 -7.20 29.03 8.67
CA SER A 317 -7.38 30.44 8.28
C SER A 317 -7.59 30.55 6.77
N ALA A 318 -8.21 31.63 6.31
CA ALA A 318 -8.46 31.86 4.88
C ALA A 318 -7.16 31.76 4.03
N ALA A 319 -6.06 32.36 4.49
CA ALA A 319 -4.78 32.30 3.80
C ALA A 319 -4.20 30.88 3.75
N ARG A 320 -4.39 30.09 4.81
CA ARG A 320 -3.92 28.70 4.86
C ARG A 320 -4.79 27.79 4.00
N ALA A 321 -6.10 28.03 3.93
CA ALA A 321 -7.00 27.31 3.03
C ALA A 321 -6.62 27.57 1.56
N GLN A 322 -6.36 28.82 1.18
CA GLN A 322 -5.86 29.15 -0.17
C GLN A 322 -4.53 28.47 -0.49
N ALA A 323 -3.59 28.42 0.47
CA ALA A 323 -2.33 27.70 0.28
C ALA A 323 -2.56 26.19 0.10
N PHE A 324 -3.49 25.60 0.85
CA PHE A 324 -3.86 24.19 0.71
C PHE A 324 -4.48 23.90 -0.66
N ASP A 325 -5.38 24.77 -1.12
CA ASP A 325 -6.00 24.66 -2.45
C ASP A 325 -4.95 24.73 -3.57
N ALA A 326 -3.98 25.64 -3.46
CA ALA A 326 -2.88 25.77 -4.42
C ALA A 326 -1.96 24.53 -4.45
N ASP A 327 -1.67 23.93 -3.29
CA ASP A 327 -0.90 22.69 -3.23
C ASP A 327 -1.68 21.51 -3.82
N MET A 328 -2.99 21.43 -3.58
CA MET A 328 -3.85 20.41 -4.18
C MET A 328 -3.98 20.58 -5.71
N ASP A 329 -3.96 21.81 -6.23
CA ASP A 329 -3.82 22.08 -7.66
C ASP A 329 -2.47 21.61 -8.21
N ALA A 330 -1.38 21.92 -7.51
CA ALA A 330 -0.04 21.49 -7.92
C ALA A 330 0.11 19.96 -7.92
N LEU A 331 -0.42 19.28 -6.90
CA LEU A 331 -0.46 17.82 -6.81
C LEU A 331 -1.30 17.20 -7.93
N GLY A 332 -2.46 17.79 -8.24
CA GLY A 332 -3.34 17.33 -9.32
C GLY A 332 -2.73 17.41 -10.72
N ARG A 333 -1.63 18.16 -10.90
CA ARG A 333 -0.86 18.27 -12.16
C ARG A 333 0.26 17.24 -12.28
N LEU A 334 0.55 16.47 -11.22
CA LEU A 334 1.57 15.43 -11.27
C LEU A 334 1.07 14.20 -12.05
N PRO A 335 1.97 13.38 -12.63
CA PRO A 335 1.58 12.11 -13.24
C PRO A 335 1.18 11.12 -12.15
N LEU A 336 -0.10 11.15 -11.76
CA LEU A 336 -0.63 10.31 -10.69
C LEU A 336 -0.72 8.84 -11.16
N PRO A 337 -0.53 7.87 -10.24
CA PRO A 337 -0.59 6.46 -10.57
C PRO A 337 -1.90 6.06 -11.24
N PHE A 338 -1.84 5.18 -12.24
CA PHE A 338 -3.01 4.62 -12.93
C PHE A 338 -3.95 5.68 -13.56
N GLY A 339 -3.47 6.91 -13.79
CA GLY A 339 -4.30 8.00 -14.30
C GLY A 339 -5.42 8.44 -13.34
N MET A 340 -5.35 8.03 -12.07
CA MET A 340 -6.40 8.33 -11.10
C MET A 340 -6.40 9.82 -10.70
N PRO A 341 -7.58 10.38 -10.39
CA PRO A 341 -7.66 11.72 -9.80
C PRO A 341 -7.02 11.75 -8.41
N LEU A 342 -6.54 12.93 -7.98
CA LEU A 342 -5.94 13.16 -6.66
C LEU A 342 -6.92 12.82 -5.52
N GLU A 343 -8.21 12.99 -5.79
CA GLU A 343 -9.31 12.70 -4.89
C GLU A 343 -9.36 11.20 -4.51
N ALA A 344 -8.91 10.30 -5.38
CA ALA A 344 -8.87 8.86 -5.11
C ALA A 344 -7.90 8.46 -3.99
N PHE A 345 -6.93 9.31 -3.66
CA PHE A 345 -5.98 9.07 -2.56
C PHE A 345 -6.68 9.13 -1.20
N ALA A 346 -7.86 9.77 -1.12
CA ALA A 346 -8.66 9.82 0.10
C ALA A 346 -9.17 8.46 0.59
N ASN A 347 -8.97 7.37 -0.17
CA ASN A 347 -9.35 6.02 0.21
C ASN A 347 -8.28 5.27 1.04
N ASP A 348 -7.06 5.82 1.17
CA ASP A 348 -5.98 5.22 1.95
C ASP A 348 -6.12 5.46 3.46
N ARG A 349 -5.17 5.04 4.29
CA ARG A 349 -5.10 5.25 5.74
C ARG A 349 -4.45 6.57 6.13
N GLY A 350 -4.19 7.46 5.20
CA GLY A 350 -3.76 8.82 5.45
C GLY A 350 -2.35 8.93 6.00
N TYR A 351 -2.08 10.08 6.60
CA TYR A 351 -0.80 10.42 7.17
C TYR A 351 -0.56 9.77 8.55
N MET A 352 0.61 9.15 8.74
CA MET A 352 0.92 8.40 9.97
C MET A 352 2.38 8.56 10.45
N ALA A 353 2.99 9.73 10.27
CA ALA A 353 4.24 10.03 10.96
C ALA A 353 3.95 10.39 12.43
N THR A 354 4.87 10.09 13.34
CA THR A 354 4.80 10.60 14.72
C THR A 354 4.85 12.14 14.72
N PRO A 355 4.43 12.84 15.79
CA PRO A 355 4.56 14.30 15.85
C PRO A 355 6.01 14.79 15.69
N PHE A 356 6.99 14.02 16.18
CA PHE A 356 8.41 14.29 15.92
C PHE A 356 8.76 14.12 14.43
N GLY A 357 8.33 13.03 13.78
CA GLY A 357 8.51 12.84 12.34
C GLY A 357 7.84 13.96 11.53
N ALA A 358 6.63 14.37 11.92
CA ALA A 358 5.91 15.49 11.34
C ALA A 358 6.70 16.79 11.43
N ALA A 359 7.35 17.04 12.58
CA ALA A 359 8.20 18.19 12.77
C ALA A 359 9.40 18.17 11.81
N LEU A 360 10.05 17.03 11.64
CA LEU A 360 11.16 16.88 10.69
C LEU A 360 10.72 17.07 9.24
N HIS A 361 9.61 16.45 8.84
CA HIS A 361 9.07 16.60 7.48
C HIS A 361 8.65 18.03 7.18
N ARG A 362 8.07 18.72 8.17
CA ARG A 362 7.66 20.12 8.04
C ARG A 362 8.84 21.04 7.71
N LEU A 363 10.05 20.74 8.17
CA LEU A 363 11.25 21.54 7.81
C LEU A 363 11.44 21.60 6.29
N ALA A 364 11.04 20.55 5.57
CA ALA A 364 11.12 20.51 4.11
C ALA A 364 9.82 20.94 3.42
N THR A 365 8.65 20.68 4.02
CA THR A 365 7.37 20.91 3.35
C THR A 365 6.77 22.29 3.63
N ALA A 366 7.13 22.96 4.72
CA ALA A 366 6.50 24.23 5.15
C ALA A 366 6.44 25.31 4.05
N HIS A 367 7.50 25.42 3.26
CA HIS A 367 7.65 26.43 2.21
C HIS A 367 7.82 25.85 0.81
N ALA A 368 7.72 24.53 0.67
CA ALA A 368 7.84 23.87 -0.62
C ALA A 368 6.50 23.87 -1.37
N THR A 369 6.58 23.90 -2.70
CA THR A 369 5.49 23.55 -3.60
C THR A 369 5.64 22.08 -4.00
N PRO A 370 4.58 21.27 -3.98
CA PRO A 370 4.68 19.87 -4.36
C PRO A 370 4.88 19.78 -5.87
N THR A 371 6.09 19.38 -6.27
CA THR A 371 6.49 19.20 -7.66
C THR A 371 7.12 17.83 -7.86
N HIS A 372 7.21 17.36 -9.10
CA HIS A 372 7.91 16.12 -9.41
C HIS A 372 9.38 16.16 -8.93
N ALA A 373 10.07 17.28 -9.14
CA ALA A 373 11.46 17.46 -8.70
C ALA A 373 11.62 17.38 -7.18
N PHE A 374 10.68 17.96 -6.43
CA PHE A 374 10.66 17.88 -4.97
C PHE A 374 10.56 16.41 -4.50
N PHE A 375 9.58 15.66 -5.03
CA PHE A 375 9.40 14.26 -4.65
C PHE A 375 10.55 13.35 -5.12
N ALA A 376 11.12 13.61 -6.30
CA ALA A 376 12.32 12.93 -6.77
C ALA A 376 13.52 13.18 -5.86
N GLY A 377 13.69 14.41 -5.35
CA GLY A 377 14.73 14.74 -4.37
C GLY A 377 14.60 13.91 -3.08
N PHE A 378 13.38 13.74 -2.58
CA PHE A 378 13.10 12.90 -1.41
C PHE A 378 13.33 11.40 -1.68
N ALA A 379 12.92 10.92 -2.85
CA ALA A 379 13.20 9.55 -3.27
C ALA A 379 14.72 9.26 -3.35
N LEU A 380 15.51 10.23 -3.83
CA LEU A 380 16.98 10.14 -3.85
C LEU A 380 17.58 10.17 -2.44
N LEU A 381 17.03 10.97 -1.52
CA LEU A 381 17.45 10.98 -0.11
C LEU A 381 17.24 9.61 0.54
N ASP A 382 16.10 8.97 0.27
CA ASP A 382 15.83 7.62 0.77
C ASP A 382 16.81 6.58 0.21
N ALA A 383 17.10 6.62 -1.09
CA ALA A 383 18.10 5.76 -1.71
C ALA A 383 19.50 5.99 -1.11
N LEU A 384 19.84 7.25 -0.82
CA LEU A 384 21.08 7.61 -0.13
C LEU A 384 21.10 7.05 1.31
N CYS A 385 20.01 7.15 2.06
CA CYS A 385 19.92 6.57 3.40
C CYS A 385 20.10 5.05 3.40
N LEU A 386 19.57 4.35 2.39
CA LEU A 386 19.77 2.91 2.23
C LEU A 386 21.25 2.58 1.93
N LEU A 387 21.90 3.33 1.04
CA LEU A 387 23.34 3.17 0.76
C LEU A 387 24.18 3.44 2.02
N LEU A 388 23.89 4.53 2.73
CA LEU A 388 24.58 4.91 3.96
C LEU A 388 24.37 3.87 5.07
N THR A 389 23.20 3.20 5.11
CA THR A 389 22.95 2.09 6.04
C THR A 389 24.00 1.00 5.86
N VAL A 390 24.24 0.56 4.62
CA VAL A 390 25.27 -0.45 4.32
C VAL A 390 26.67 0.05 4.66
N VAL A 391 26.99 1.32 4.37
CA VAL A 391 28.30 1.92 4.69
C VAL A 391 28.53 2.00 6.20
N VAL A 392 27.54 2.42 6.97
CA VAL A 392 27.59 2.49 8.44
C VAL A 392 27.84 1.10 9.01
N LEU A 393 27.10 0.09 8.54
CA LEU A 393 27.33 -1.30 8.95
C LEU A 393 28.71 -1.82 8.53
N ALA A 394 29.18 -1.49 7.32
CA ALA A 394 30.50 -1.92 6.85
C ALA A 394 31.63 -1.31 7.68
N ARG A 395 31.49 -0.04 8.07
CA ARG A 395 32.44 0.62 8.99
C ARG A 395 32.33 0.07 10.41
N GLY A 396 31.11 -0.20 10.88
CA GLY A 396 30.87 -0.64 12.24
C GLY A 396 31.26 -2.09 12.51
N PHE A 397 30.89 -3.00 11.61
CA PHE A 397 31.00 -4.46 11.78
C PHE A 397 31.91 -5.14 10.75
N GLY A 398 32.35 -4.41 9.72
CA GLY A 398 33.14 -4.94 8.62
C GLY A 398 32.32 -5.19 7.34
N LEU A 399 33.00 -5.17 6.20
CA LEU A 399 32.36 -5.26 4.87
C LEU A 399 31.59 -6.58 4.68
N ARG A 400 32.11 -7.70 5.17
CA ARG A 400 31.48 -9.02 4.98
C ARG A 400 30.12 -9.12 5.69
N PRO A 401 29.99 -8.81 7.00
CA PRO A 401 28.69 -8.63 7.67
C PRO A 401 27.71 -7.73 6.92
N ALA A 402 28.18 -6.55 6.48
CA ALA A 402 27.34 -5.59 5.76
C ALA A 402 26.87 -6.14 4.41
N THR A 403 27.65 -6.99 3.75
CA THR A 403 27.27 -7.62 2.48
C THR A 403 26.11 -8.60 2.64
N PHE A 404 26.10 -9.42 3.70
CA PHE A 404 24.94 -10.27 4.00
C PHE A 404 23.66 -9.45 4.19
N VAL A 405 23.75 -8.33 4.92
CA VAL A 405 22.62 -7.43 5.12
C VAL A 405 22.20 -6.75 3.81
N ALA A 406 23.14 -6.27 3.00
CA ALA A 406 22.86 -5.65 1.72
C ALA A 406 22.10 -6.63 0.79
N VAL A 407 22.58 -7.88 0.68
CA VAL A 407 21.90 -8.92 -0.11
C VAL A 407 20.50 -9.19 0.43
N ALA A 408 20.32 -9.35 1.75
CA ALA A 408 19.00 -9.56 2.35
C ALA A 408 18.04 -8.38 2.08
N LEU A 409 18.53 -7.14 2.15
CA LEU A 409 17.76 -5.95 1.79
C LEU A 409 17.38 -5.96 0.30
N GLY A 410 18.29 -6.36 -0.59
CA GLY A 410 18.06 -6.36 -2.03
C GLY A 410 17.09 -7.44 -2.55
N VAL A 411 16.92 -8.54 -1.82
CA VAL A 411 16.12 -9.70 -2.29
C VAL A 411 14.83 -9.93 -1.50
N GLY A 412 14.61 -9.23 -0.40
CA GLY A 412 13.41 -9.44 0.43
C GLY A 412 12.17 -8.77 -0.17
N ALA A 413 11.11 -9.55 -0.39
CA ALA A 413 9.84 -9.04 -0.91
C ALA A 413 9.09 -8.07 0.04
N PRO A 414 9.10 -8.24 1.38
CA PRO A 414 8.32 -7.38 2.28
C PRO A 414 8.70 -5.89 2.24
N TRP A 415 9.95 -5.58 1.88
CA TRP A 415 10.57 -4.25 1.85
C TRP A 415 11.15 -3.93 0.46
N ASP A 416 10.57 -4.53 -0.58
CA ASP A 416 10.97 -4.27 -1.95
C ASP A 416 10.63 -2.83 -2.40
N TYR A 417 10.97 -2.54 -3.65
CA TYR A 417 10.72 -1.23 -4.25
C TYR A 417 9.23 -0.87 -4.30
N TYR A 418 8.33 -1.86 -4.44
CA TYR A 418 6.89 -1.58 -4.48
C TYR A 418 6.39 -0.91 -3.20
N TRP A 419 6.85 -1.38 -2.04
CA TRP A 419 6.42 -0.83 -0.76
C TRP A 419 7.16 0.45 -0.37
N LEU A 420 8.46 0.53 -0.62
CA LEU A 420 9.33 1.57 -0.06
C LEU A 420 10.02 2.46 -1.09
N GLY A 421 10.15 2.00 -2.32
CA GLY A 421 10.83 2.72 -3.39
C GLY A 421 10.09 4.00 -3.76
N GLY A 422 10.83 5.09 -3.98
CA GLY A 422 10.24 6.35 -4.44
C GLY A 422 9.36 7.08 -3.43
N ALA A 423 9.31 6.63 -2.18
CA ALA A 423 8.45 7.16 -1.14
C ALA A 423 9.06 8.36 -0.38
N PHE A 424 8.24 8.96 0.47
CA PHE A 424 8.64 10.10 1.28
C PHE A 424 9.12 9.61 2.65
N ASP A 425 10.43 9.63 2.87
CA ASP A 425 11.05 9.36 4.17
C ASP A 425 10.77 7.96 4.74
N ARG A 426 11.18 6.94 3.98
CA ARG A 426 11.04 5.52 4.32
C ARG A 426 12.32 4.85 4.74
N HIS A 427 13.51 5.44 4.54
CA HIS A 427 14.79 4.79 4.87
C HIS A 427 15.65 5.52 5.91
N THR A 428 15.30 6.75 6.28
CA THR A 428 16.00 7.52 7.33
C THR A 428 16.03 6.77 8.66
N TRP A 429 14.90 6.21 9.10
CA TRP A 429 14.81 5.42 10.33
C TRP A 429 15.72 4.18 10.27
N LEU A 430 15.90 3.56 9.10
CA LEU A 430 16.75 2.39 8.91
C LEU A 430 18.23 2.76 9.09
N LEU A 431 18.64 3.92 8.56
CA LEU A 431 19.97 4.48 8.77
C LEU A 431 20.22 4.80 10.25
N VAL A 432 19.27 5.44 10.93
CA VAL A 432 19.35 5.73 12.37
C VAL A 432 19.45 4.43 13.17
N PHE A 433 18.69 3.39 12.79
CA PHE A 433 18.76 2.06 13.40
C PHE A 433 20.16 1.45 13.25
N ALA A 434 20.74 1.44 12.03
CA ALA A 434 22.09 0.95 11.80
C ALA A 434 23.14 1.75 12.60
N GLY A 435 22.98 3.07 12.67
CA GLY A 435 23.80 3.93 13.52
C GLY A 435 23.73 3.52 14.99
N ALA A 436 22.53 3.27 15.53
CA ALA A 436 22.33 2.82 16.91
C ALA A 436 23.03 1.48 17.17
N LEU A 437 22.89 0.50 16.26
CA LEU A 437 23.58 -0.79 16.35
C LEU A 437 25.11 -0.60 16.44
N VAL A 438 25.68 0.23 15.56
CA VAL A 438 27.13 0.48 15.52
C VAL A 438 27.59 1.26 16.75
N ALA A 439 26.83 2.24 17.23
CA ALA A 439 27.14 3.00 18.43
C ALA A 439 27.15 2.10 19.68
N ILE A 440 26.18 1.19 19.81
CA ILE A 440 26.14 0.18 20.88
C ILE A 440 27.37 -0.72 20.78
N HIS A 441 27.66 -1.25 19.58
CA HIS A 441 28.80 -2.15 19.37
C HIS A 441 30.14 -1.50 19.74
N ARG A 442 30.34 -0.25 19.32
CA ARG A 442 31.55 0.52 19.60
C ARG A 442 31.56 1.18 20.99
N ARG A 443 30.57 0.87 21.85
CA ARG A 443 30.45 1.38 23.23
C ARG A 443 30.34 2.91 23.33
N HIS A 444 29.85 3.58 22.29
CA HIS A 444 29.53 5.02 22.34
C HIS A 444 28.15 5.23 23.00
N ALA A 445 28.09 5.02 24.31
CA ALA A 445 26.83 5.01 25.06
C ALA A 445 25.92 6.21 24.82
N ARG A 446 26.47 7.43 24.86
CA ARG A 446 25.67 8.66 24.64
C ARG A 446 25.05 8.70 23.24
N ALA A 447 25.87 8.45 22.21
CA ALA A 447 25.40 8.40 20.83
C ALA A 447 24.36 7.28 20.62
N ALA A 448 24.56 6.11 21.23
CA ALA A 448 23.58 5.03 21.22
C ALA A 448 22.23 5.49 21.83
N GLY A 449 22.26 6.17 22.98
CA GLY A 449 21.06 6.71 23.61
C GLY A 449 20.31 7.72 22.73
N VAL A 450 21.04 8.68 22.14
CA VAL A 450 20.49 9.67 21.20
C VAL A 450 19.84 8.99 19.99
N LEU A 451 20.56 8.07 19.34
CA LEU A 451 20.07 7.39 18.13
C LEU A 451 18.88 6.46 18.43
N LEU A 452 18.87 5.78 19.58
CA LEU A 452 17.73 4.96 20.02
C LEU A 452 16.48 5.83 20.28
N ALA A 453 16.64 7.00 20.90
CA ALA A 453 15.53 7.92 21.13
C ALA A 453 15.01 8.49 19.81
N ALA A 454 15.91 8.96 18.93
CA ALA A 454 15.55 9.45 17.61
C ALA A 454 14.82 8.37 16.79
N LEU A 455 15.27 7.11 16.85
CA LEU A 455 14.63 5.98 16.18
C LEU A 455 13.17 5.79 16.63
N VAL A 456 12.91 5.74 17.95
CA VAL A 456 11.57 5.52 18.52
C VAL A 456 10.67 6.75 18.31
N LEU A 457 11.23 7.94 18.43
CA LEU A 457 10.53 9.19 18.14
C LEU A 457 10.15 9.27 16.67
N HIS A 458 10.97 8.76 15.75
CA HIS A 458 10.70 8.80 14.32
C HIS A 458 9.68 7.74 13.88
N ARG A 459 9.75 6.52 14.42
CA ARG A 459 8.79 5.43 14.19
C ARG A 459 8.58 4.66 15.49
N ALA A 460 7.35 4.30 15.84
CA ALA A 460 7.05 3.64 17.11
C ALA A 460 7.43 2.14 17.17
N PHE A 461 7.42 1.44 16.02
CA PHE A 461 7.60 -0.02 16.00
C PHE A 461 8.96 -0.55 16.53
N PRO A 462 10.11 0.16 16.43
CA PRO A 462 11.37 -0.27 17.03
C PRO A 462 11.44 -0.09 18.55
N ALA A 463 10.37 0.32 19.23
CA ALA A 463 10.39 0.57 20.68
C ALA A 463 10.84 -0.67 21.48
N GLY A 464 10.45 -1.88 21.06
CA GLY A 464 10.90 -3.12 21.69
C GLY A 464 12.43 -3.30 21.63
N PHE A 465 13.04 -2.95 20.50
CA PHE A 465 14.49 -2.97 20.34
C PHE A 465 15.18 -1.99 21.28
N ALA A 466 14.70 -0.75 21.34
CA ALA A 466 15.27 0.27 22.23
C ALA A 466 15.13 -0.11 23.70
N LEU A 467 13.95 -0.60 24.12
CA LEU A 467 13.72 -1.05 25.50
C LEU A 467 14.65 -2.21 25.88
N GLY A 468 14.78 -3.21 25.02
CA GLY A 468 15.69 -4.33 25.23
C GLY A 468 17.15 -3.88 25.38
N ALA A 469 17.60 -2.94 24.54
CA ALA A 469 18.94 -2.37 24.63
C ALA A 469 19.16 -1.62 25.95
N LEU A 470 18.24 -0.72 26.33
CA LEU A 470 18.36 0.10 27.55
C LEU A 470 18.36 -0.77 28.81
N LEU A 471 17.50 -1.79 28.89
CA LEU A 471 17.47 -2.72 30.01
C LEU A 471 18.80 -3.47 30.15
N PHE A 472 19.32 -4.04 29.06
CA PHE A 472 20.58 -4.79 29.07
C PHE A 472 21.83 -3.93 29.24
N ALA A 473 21.74 -2.62 28.97
CA ALA A 473 22.80 -1.68 29.27
C ALA A 473 22.90 -1.39 30.78
N CYS A 474 21.81 -1.53 31.53
CA CYS A 474 21.77 -1.32 32.98
C CYS A 474 22.05 -2.59 33.80
N LEU A 475 22.04 -3.78 33.19
CA LEU A 475 22.29 -5.03 33.92
C LEU A 475 23.78 -5.16 34.29
N PRO A 476 24.11 -5.43 35.56
CA PRO A 476 25.50 -5.61 35.98
C PRO A 476 26.11 -6.85 35.31
N ARG A 477 27.27 -6.73 34.66
CA ARG A 477 27.97 -7.88 34.07
C ARG A 477 29.13 -8.37 34.95
N ARG A 478 29.37 -9.69 34.95
CA ARG A 478 30.41 -10.30 35.79
C ARG A 478 31.76 -9.92 35.22
N GLY A 479 32.62 -9.32 36.04
CA GLY A 479 33.97 -8.92 35.64
C GLY A 479 34.04 -7.67 34.77
N GLU A 480 32.94 -6.92 34.60
CA GLU A 480 33.01 -5.61 33.98
C GLU A 480 33.49 -4.55 34.98
N SER A 481 34.29 -3.59 34.49
CA SER A 481 34.70 -2.44 35.28
C SER A 481 33.49 -1.57 35.64
N PRO A 482 33.59 -0.77 36.73
CA PRO A 482 32.59 0.26 37.06
C PRO A 482 32.23 1.16 35.86
N ASP A 483 33.17 1.42 34.95
CA ASP A 483 32.97 2.23 33.74
C ASP A 483 31.93 1.66 32.78
N ALA A 484 31.77 0.33 32.72
CA ALA A 484 30.76 -0.30 31.86
C ALA A 484 29.34 0.01 32.35
N THR A 485 29.13 0.02 33.67
CA THR A 485 27.85 0.40 34.29
C THR A 485 27.58 1.89 34.09
N LEU A 486 28.62 2.73 34.21
CA LEU A 486 28.52 4.16 33.95
C LEU A 486 28.13 4.45 32.49
N ASN A 487 28.69 3.70 31.54
CA ASN A 487 28.29 3.77 30.14
C ASN A 487 26.82 3.40 29.94
N GLY A 488 26.31 2.36 30.60
CA GLY A 488 24.89 2.03 30.58
C GLY A 488 24.00 3.21 31.00
N ARG A 489 24.35 3.86 32.12
CA ARG A 489 23.64 5.05 32.62
C ARG A 489 23.69 6.22 31.62
N HIS A 490 24.85 6.49 31.03
CA HIS A 490 24.98 7.54 30.01
C HIS A 490 24.07 7.30 28.80
N MET A 491 23.90 6.04 28.39
CA MET A 491 22.98 5.67 27.31
C MET A 491 21.53 6.00 27.68
N VAL A 492 21.09 5.60 28.88
CA VAL A 492 19.73 5.88 29.39
C VAL A 492 19.47 7.37 29.55
N VAL A 493 20.39 8.12 30.14
CA VAL A 493 20.24 9.58 30.31
C VAL A 493 20.15 10.28 28.95
N SER A 494 21.02 9.90 28.00
CA SER A 494 21.00 10.50 26.66
C SER A 494 19.71 10.16 25.90
N PHE A 495 19.20 8.94 26.06
CA PHE A 495 17.90 8.53 25.53
C PHE A 495 16.76 9.37 26.13
N ALA A 496 16.72 9.52 27.46
CA ALA A 496 15.67 10.28 28.14
C ALA A 496 15.67 11.76 27.75
N LEU A 497 16.85 12.40 27.73
CA LEU A 497 16.98 13.80 27.33
C LEU A 497 16.58 14.03 25.87
N THR A 498 17.07 13.19 24.95
CA THR A 498 16.70 13.26 23.53
C THR A 498 15.21 12.99 23.33
N GLY A 499 14.66 12.02 24.07
CA GLY A 499 13.23 11.70 24.11
C GLY A 499 12.41 12.91 24.51
N ALA A 500 12.74 13.54 25.64
CA ALA A 500 12.04 14.74 26.13
C ALA A 500 12.11 15.90 25.13
N LEU A 501 13.29 16.16 24.55
CA LEU A 501 13.45 17.21 23.54
C LEU A 501 12.66 16.91 22.26
N GLY A 502 12.63 15.66 21.80
CA GLY A 502 11.86 15.27 20.62
C GLY A 502 10.35 15.30 20.84
N LEU A 503 9.88 14.91 22.03
CA LEU A 503 8.48 15.08 22.43
C LEU A 503 8.10 16.56 22.43
N ALA A 504 8.93 17.42 23.02
CA ALA A 504 8.72 18.86 23.05
C ALA A 504 8.72 19.48 21.64
N LEU A 505 9.65 19.08 20.77
CA LEU A 505 9.69 19.51 19.37
C LEU A 505 8.42 19.11 18.62
N GLY A 506 7.98 17.86 18.77
CA GLY A 506 6.74 17.38 18.18
C GLY A 506 5.52 18.19 18.64
N ALA A 507 5.43 18.48 19.95
CA ALA A 507 4.36 19.28 20.52
C ALA A 507 4.40 20.75 20.04
N LEU A 508 5.60 21.34 19.94
CA LEU A 508 5.78 22.71 19.46
C LEU A 508 5.31 22.87 18.01
N VAL A 509 5.62 21.90 17.15
CA VAL A 509 5.30 21.97 15.72
C VAL A 509 3.88 21.54 15.42
N ALA A 510 3.47 20.36 15.89
CA ALA A 510 2.18 19.76 15.58
C ALA A 510 1.04 20.21 16.53
N GLY A 511 1.37 20.82 17.67
CA GLY A 511 0.43 21.21 18.71
C GLY A 511 0.53 20.29 19.95
N PRO A 512 0.13 20.78 21.13
CA PRO A 512 0.34 20.09 22.40
C PRO A 512 -0.42 18.75 22.50
N HIS A 513 -1.55 18.61 21.80
CA HIS A 513 -2.36 17.39 21.80
C HIS A 513 -1.93 16.36 20.75
N ALA A 514 -1.02 16.70 19.82
CA ALA A 514 -0.68 15.86 18.69
C ALA A 514 -0.14 14.47 19.07
N TRP A 515 0.52 14.33 20.23
CA TRP A 515 0.97 13.03 20.72
C TRP A 515 -0.18 12.14 21.19
N LEU A 516 -1.22 12.72 21.78
CA LEU A 516 -2.44 11.99 22.16
C LEU A 516 -3.22 11.58 20.91
N ASP A 517 -3.38 12.50 19.97
CA ASP A 517 -4.05 12.23 18.68
C ASP A 517 -3.32 11.14 17.90
N PHE A 518 -1.98 11.20 17.85
CA PHE A 518 -1.16 10.15 17.26
C PHE A 518 -1.34 8.81 17.97
N ALA A 519 -1.38 8.77 19.31
CA ALA A 519 -1.59 7.54 20.06
C ALA A 519 -2.98 6.91 19.77
N GLN A 520 -4.02 7.74 19.69
CA GLN A 520 -5.36 7.29 19.32
C GLN A 520 -5.38 6.77 17.87
N ARG A 521 -4.76 7.51 16.94
CA ARG A 521 -4.63 7.09 15.54
C ARG A 521 -3.83 5.78 15.41
N LEU A 522 -2.78 5.62 16.19
CA LEU A 522 -1.97 4.39 16.22
C LEU A 522 -2.78 3.21 16.71
N ARG A 523 -3.62 3.41 17.74
CA ARG A 523 -4.56 2.38 18.20
C ARG A 523 -5.53 1.96 17.11
N VAL A 524 -6.08 2.91 16.35
CA VAL A 524 -6.95 2.60 15.21
C VAL A 524 -6.17 1.81 14.16
N HIS A 525 -4.97 2.28 13.79
CA HIS A 525 -4.14 1.63 12.78
C HIS A 525 -3.74 0.19 13.15
N VAL A 526 -3.33 -0.05 14.40
CA VAL A 526 -2.95 -1.38 14.92
C VAL A 526 -4.16 -2.33 15.02
N ASN A 527 -5.37 -1.78 15.19
CA ASN A 527 -6.60 -2.57 15.25
C ASN A 527 -7.30 -2.70 13.88
N THR A 528 -6.79 -2.10 12.80
CA THR A 528 -7.34 -2.30 11.46
C THR A 528 -6.43 -3.28 10.70
N PRO A 529 -6.74 -4.59 10.67
CA PRO A 529 -5.85 -5.55 10.07
C PRO A 529 -5.57 -5.25 8.59
N VAL A 530 -4.36 -5.55 8.14
CA VAL A 530 -3.98 -5.59 6.72
C VAL A 530 -3.41 -6.94 6.34
N THR A 531 -3.44 -7.22 5.04
CA THR A 531 -2.85 -8.44 4.48
C THR A 531 -1.34 -8.46 4.67
N ASN A 532 -0.66 -7.30 4.59
CA ASN A 532 0.79 -7.18 4.67
C ASN A 532 1.34 -6.97 6.09
N GLU A 533 0.78 -7.68 7.08
CA GLU A 533 1.27 -7.65 8.46
C GLU A 533 2.37 -8.68 8.72
N LEU A 534 3.35 -8.31 9.54
CA LEU A 534 4.37 -9.19 10.08
C LEU A 534 4.30 -9.25 11.60
N GLY A 535 4.44 -10.46 12.13
CA GLY A 535 4.42 -10.71 13.57
C GLY A 535 3.86 -12.09 13.89
N VAL A 536 3.79 -12.42 15.18
CA VAL A 536 3.27 -13.72 15.61
C VAL A 536 1.80 -13.86 15.28
N LYS A 537 0.98 -12.81 15.42
CA LYS A 537 -0.44 -12.89 15.02
C LYS A 537 -0.55 -13.20 13.53
N ALA A 538 0.18 -12.47 12.68
CA ALA A 538 0.20 -12.74 11.24
C ALA A 538 0.66 -14.17 10.91
N ALA A 539 1.74 -14.66 11.52
CA ALA A 539 2.19 -16.06 11.39
C ALA A 539 1.10 -17.06 11.82
N LEU A 540 0.44 -16.76 12.94
CA LEU A 540 -0.66 -17.54 13.45
C LEU A 540 -1.90 -17.44 12.58
N ARG A 541 -1.99 -16.65 11.50
CA ARG A 541 -3.13 -16.66 10.56
C ARG A 541 -2.96 -17.68 9.42
N LEU A 542 -1.82 -18.37 9.36
CA LEU A 542 -1.56 -19.40 8.36
C LEU A 542 -2.67 -20.47 8.36
N LEU A 543 -3.03 -20.97 7.17
CA LEU A 543 -4.03 -22.03 6.97
C LEU A 543 -5.41 -21.72 7.56
N ALA A 544 -5.79 -20.44 7.69
CA ALA A 544 -7.11 -20.09 8.21
C ALA A 544 -8.28 -20.32 7.23
N GLY A 545 -8.05 -21.06 6.15
CA GLY A 545 -9.01 -21.26 5.07
C GLY A 545 -9.14 -20.05 4.16
N ASP A 546 -10.21 -20.02 3.35
CA ASP A 546 -10.52 -18.91 2.45
C ASP A 546 -11.16 -17.74 3.21
N ILE A 547 -10.33 -16.99 3.94
CA ILE A 547 -10.75 -15.72 4.56
C ILE A 547 -10.95 -14.64 3.50
N ASP A 548 -10.26 -14.72 2.36
CA ASP A 548 -10.36 -13.69 1.33
C ASP A 548 -11.71 -13.72 0.62
N GLY A 549 -12.40 -14.86 0.57
CA GLY A 549 -13.80 -14.97 0.20
C GLY A 549 -14.78 -14.22 1.13
N ALA A 550 -14.30 -13.65 2.26
CA ALA A 550 -15.07 -12.73 3.10
C ALA A 550 -15.12 -11.31 2.54
N PHE A 551 -14.21 -10.95 1.63
CA PHE A 551 -14.23 -9.65 1.00
C PHE A 551 -15.50 -9.53 0.17
N ASP A 552 -16.34 -8.56 0.52
CA ASP A 552 -17.60 -8.32 -0.17
C ASP A 552 -17.49 -7.07 -1.05
N PRO A 553 -17.18 -7.20 -2.35
CA PRO A 553 -17.08 -6.05 -3.23
C PRO A 553 -18.41 -5.31 -3.40
N ALA A 554 -19.55 -5.85 -2.95
CA ALA A 554 -20.85 -5.19 -2.99
C ALA A 554 -21.02 -4.15 -1.87
N GLN A 555 -20.27 -4.29 -0.78
CA GLN A 555 -20.30 -3.32 0.32
C GLN A 555 -19.36 -2.16 0.03
N LEU A 556 -19.79 -0.97 0.43
CA LEU A 556 -18.99 0.25 0.38
C LEU A 556 -17.63 0.07 1.08
N ASP A 557 -17.65 -0.60 2.24
CA ASP A 557 -16.45 -1.10 2.89
C ASP A 557 -16.44 -2.63 2.93
N GLY A 558 -16.26 -3.25 1.75
CA GLY A 558 -16.11 -4.69 1.61
C GLY A 558 -15.00 -5.35 2.43
N LEU A 559 -14.13 -4.55 3.05
CA LEU A 559 -13.10 -5.06 3.96
C LEU A 559 -13.64 -5.33 5.36
N VAL A 560 -14.77 -4.76 5.79
CA VAL A 560 -15.27 -4.93 7.17
C VAL A 560 -15.54 -6.40 7.50
N PRO A 561 -16.28 -7.18 6.69
CA PRO A 561 -16.50 -8.60 6.99
C PRO A 561 -15.19 -9.40 7.02
N TRP A 562 -14.23 -9.05 6.17
CA TRP A 562 -12.89 -9.63 6.18
C TRP A 562 -12.13 -9.30 7.47
N GLN A 563 -12.16 -8.04 7.92
CA GLN A 563 -11.52 -7.60 9.17
C GLN A 563 -12.12 -8.29 10.38
N GLU A 564 -13.45 -8.43 10.44
CA GLU A 564 -14.16 -9.15 11.50
C GLU A 564 -13.73 -10.61 11.58
N ARG A 565 -13.60 -11.30 10.43
CA ARG A 565 -13.08 -12.68 10.40
C ARG A 565 -11.63 -12.76 10.86
N VAL A 566 -10.79 -11.80 10.49
CA VAL A 566 -9.41 -11.73 10.98
C VAL A 566 -9.37 -11.50 12.50
N HIS A 567 -10.22 -10.64 13.05
CA HIS A 567 -10.33 -10.44 14.49
C HIS A 567 -10.83 -11.67 15.24
N ALA A 568 -11.86 -12.35 14.70
CA ALA A 568 -12.36 -13.59 15.27
C ALA A 568 -11.27 -14.68 15.28
N LEU A 569 -10.49 -14.77 14.21
CA LEU A 569 -9.35 -15.68 14.12
C LEU A 569 -8.25 -15.33 15.14
N ASP A 570 -7.87 -14.05 15.25
CA ASP A 570 -6.89 -13.58 16.22
C ASP A 570 -7.34 -13.88 17.65
N ALA A 571 -8.63 -13.69 17.96
CA ALA A 571 -9.22 -14.03 19.25
C ALA A 571 -9.18 -15.55 19.51
N ALA A 572 -9.56 -16.37 18.52
CA ALA A 572 -9.50 -17.83 18.63
C ALA A 572 -8.07 -18.37 18.81
N ARG A 573 -7.07 -17.67 18.27
CA ARG A 573 -5.64 -18.04 18.34
C ARG A 573 -4.87 -17.29 19.44
N ALA A 574 -5.56 -16.48 20.26
CA ALA A 574 -4.94 -15.75 21.37
C ALA A 574 -4.16 -16.64 22.37
N PRO A 575 -4.60 -17.85 22.74
CA PRO A 575 -3.80 -18.73 23.61
C PRO A 575 -2.42 -19.08 23.03
N LEU A 576 -2.34 -19.33 21.72
CA LEU A 576 -1.06 -19.59 21.03
C LEU A 576 -0.18 -18.35 20.99
N GLN A 577 -0.79 -17.17 20.81
CA GLN A 577 -0.08 -15.90 20.88
C GLN A 577 0.52 -15.68 22.27
N TRP A 578 -0.24 -15.93 23.34
CA TRP A 578 0.25 -15.82 24.72
C TRP A 578 1.36 -16.81 25.03
N LEU A 579 1.27 -18.05 24.51
CA LEU A 579 2.34 -19.03 24.61
C LEU A 579 3.62 -18.54 23.92
N ALA A 580 3.50 -18.00 22.70
CA ALA A 580 4.63 -17.44 21.96
C ALA A 580 5.25 -16.23 22.69
N LEU A 581 4.42 -15.35 23.28
CA LEU A 581 4.90 -14.25 24.12
C LEU A 581 5.63 -14.77 25.36
N GLY A 582 5.08 -15.78 26.05
CA GLY A 582 5.73 -16.43 27.19
C GLY A 582 7.09 -17.01 26.82
N ALA A 583 7.21 -17.66 25.67
CA ALA A 583 8.47 -18.16 25.14
C ALA A 583 9.47 -17.03 24.83
N ALA A 584 9.01 -15.94 24.20
CA ALA A 584 9.86 -14.78 23.92
C ALA A 584 10.35 -14.08 25.20
N LEU A 585 9.48 -13.91 26.20
CA LEU A 585 9.84 -13.37 27.51
C LEU A 585 10.81 -14.28 28.26
N TRP A 586 10.61 -15.60 28.19
CA TRP A 586 11.55 -16.56 28.75
C TRP A 586 12.91 -16.46 28.07
N MET A 587 12.98 -16.38 26.74
CA MET A 587 14.24 -16.16 26.01
C MET A 587 14.91 -14.83 26.40
N PHE A 588 14.13 -13.76 26.56
CA PHE A 588 14.61 -12.46 27.02
C PHE A 588 15.22 -12.57 28.43
N ALA A 589 14.51 -13.19 29.37
CA ALA A 589 14.96 -13.41 30.74
C ALA A 589 16.20 -14.32 30.80
N GLN A 590 16.25 -15.38 29.98
CA GLN A 590 17.42 -16.24 29.87
C GLN A 590 18.62 -15.48 29.31
N ALA A 591 18.45 -14.65 28.28
CA ALA A 591 19.51 -13.81 27.75
C ALA A 591 20.02 -12.81 28.81
N ALA A 592 19.13 -12.24 29.61
CA ALA A 592 19.49 -11.35 30.72
C ALA A 592 20.24 -12.09 31.83
N ARG A 593 19.74 -13.25 32.26
CA ARG A 593 20.38 -14.12 33.27
C ARG A 593 21.76 -14.61 32.81
N GLN A 594 21.90 -14.93 31.53
CA GLN A 594 23.17 -15.31 30.91
C GLN A 594 24.09 -14.11 30.64
N ARG A 595 23.65 -12.89 30.96
CA ARG A 595 24.39 -11.62 30.80
C ARG A 595 24.90 -11.44 29.36
N ARG A 596 24.02 -11.71 28.38
CA ARG A 596 24.32 -11.48 26.96
C ARG A 596 24.56 -9.99 26.68
N SER A 597 25.16 -9.68 25.54
CA SER A 597 25.47 -8.30 25.17
C SER A 597 24.21 -7.46 24.94
N VAL A 598 24.36 -6.13 24.99
CA VAL A 598 23.27 -5.16 24.76
C VAL A 598 22.53 -5.46 23.46
N LEU A 599 23.27 -5.80 22.40
CA LEU A 599 22.70 -6.09 21.08
C LEU A 599 21.78 -7.32 21.11
N VAL A 600 22.14 -8.37 21.85
CA VAL A 600 21.26 -9.54 22.02
C VAL A 600 20.00 -9.18 22.80
N GLY A 601 20.14 -8.35 23.85
CA GLY A 601 18.99 -7.82 24.59
C GLY A 601 18.04 -7.02 23.71
N ALA A 602 18.59 -6.22 22.79
CA ALA A 602 17.84 -5.44 21.83
C ALA A 602 17.08 -6.33 20.82
N VAL A 603 17.71 -7.38 20.28
CA VAL A 603 17.04 -8.37 19.42
C VAL A 603 15.94 -9.11 20.16
N ALA A 604 16.18 -9.51 21.41
CA ALA A 604 15.17 -10.16 22.24
C ALA A 604 13.97 -9.24 22.52
N GLY A 605 14.21 -7.95 22.77
CA GLY A 605 13.15 -6.95 22.90
C GLY A 605 12.35 -6.75 21.60
N ALA A 606 13.01 -6.81 20.44
CA ALA A 606 12.35 -6.81 19.13
C ALA A 606 11.45 -8.04 18.92
N LEU A 607 11.89 -9.23 19.38
CA LEU A 607 11.06 -10.43 19.33
C LEU A 607 9.78 -10.28 20.19
N VAL A 608 9.92 -9.73 21.40
CA VAL A 608 8.78 -9.50 22.30
C VAL A 608 7.74 -8.56 21.66
N ILE A 609 8.16 -7.47 21.00
CA ILE A 609 7.20 -6.55 20.36
C ILE A 609 6.44 -7.24 19.21
N LEU A 610 7.11 -8.11 18.43
CA LEU A 610 6.47 -8.89 17.35
C LEU A 610 5.52 -9.98 17.87
N CYS A 611 5.62 -10.36 19.15
CA CYS A 611 4.66 -11.24 19.80
C CYS A 611 3.38 -10.53 20.24
N VAL A 612 3.46 -9.23 20.58
CA VAL A 612 2.30 -8.46 21.09
C VAL A 612 1.62 -7.63 20.00
N SER A 613 2.34 -7.27 18.94
CA SER A 613 1.89 -6.38 17.88
C SER A 613 2.33 -6.89 16.51
N ASN A 614 1.56 -6.54 15.49
CA ASN A 614 1.95 -6.70 14.10
C ASN A 614 2.48 -5.38 13.56
N ILE A 615 3.46 -5.46 12.68
CA ILE A 615 4.01 -4.32 11.95
C ILE A 615 3.69 -4.49 10.47
N ALA A 616 3.59 -3.39 9.72
CA ALA A 616 3.53 -3.49 8.26
C ALA A 616 4.80 -4.13 7.69
N SER A 617 4.66 -4.88 6.60
CA SER A 617 5.68 -5.76 6.03
C SER A 617 7.02 -5.10 5.77
N TYR A 618 6.97 -3.87 5.26
CA TYR A 618 8.14 -3.12 4.87
C TYR A 618 8.98 -2.64 6.07
N TYR A 619 8.40 -2.60 7.27
CA TYR A 619 9.19 -2.40 8.48
C TYR A 619 10.03 -3.63 8.83
N GLY A 620 9.73 -4.82 8.29
CA GLY A 620 10.53 -6.04 8.49
C GLY A 620 12.02 -5.89 8.10
N ALA A 621 12.38 -4.87 7.31
CA ALA A 621 13.76 -4.58 6.93
C ALA A 621 14.71 -4.39 8.12
N TYR A 622 14.23 -3.98 9.30
CA TYR A 622 15.12 -3.85 10.47
C TYR A 622 15.61 -5.22 10.97
N ILE A 623 14.83 -6.29 10.77
CA ILE A 623 15.16 -7.65 11.21
C ILE A 623 16.42 -8.13 10.50
N VAL A 624 16.56 -7.81 9.20
CA VAL A 624 17.74 -8.23 8.44
C VAL A 624 19.01 -7.48 8.85
N LEU A 625 18.90 -6.30 9.46
CA LEU A 625 20.07 -5.57 9.98
C LEU A 625 20.77 -6.34 11.11
N PHE A 626 20.05 -7.20 11.84
CA PHE A 626 20.67 -8.06 12.85
C PHE A 626 21.61 -9.11 12.23
N GLY A 627 21.49 -9.38 10.94
CA GLY A 627 22.48 -10.14 10.17
C GLY A 627 23.88 -9.51 10.17
N ALA A 628 24.04 -8.24 10.56
CA ALA A 628 25.34 -7.59 10.72
C ALA A 628 26.03 -7.86 12.08
N LEU A 629 25.31 -8.37 13.09
CA LEU A 629 25.84 -8.49 14.45
C LEU A 629 27.16 -9.30 14.51
N PRO A 630 28.17 -8.84 15.26
CA PRO A 630 29.51 -9.41 15.25
C PRO A 630 29.55 -10.83 15.86
N ALA A 631 28.63 -11.13 16.79
CA ALA A 631 28.53 -12.43 17.44
C ALA A 631 27.99 -13.55 16.52
N LEU A 632 27.56 -13.22 15.31
CA LEU A 632 27.01 -14.19 14.35
C LEU A 632 28.08 -14.83 13.48
N SER A 633 27.99 -16.15 13.38
CA SER A 633 28.72 -16.93 12.36
C SER A 633 28.17 -16.68 10.96
N ASP A 634 28.97 -16.93 9.94
CA ASP A 634 28.53 -16.82 8.54
C ASP A 634 27.32 -17.72 8.22
N ARG A 635 27.18 -18.86 8.91
CA ARG A 635 25.99 -19.73 8.77
C ARG A 635 24.72 -19.02 9.28
N ALA A 636 24.80 -18.33 10.41
CA ALA A 636 23.67 -17.57 10.95
C ALA A 636 23.33 -16.36 10.06
N ARG A 637 24.34 -15.68 9.50
CA ARG A 637 24.12 -14.61 8.51
C ARG A 637 23.50 -15.12 7.22
N ALA A 638 23.93 -16.29 6.76
CA ALA A 638 23.35 -16.97 5.61
C ALA A 638 21.88 -17.33 5.85
N ALA A 639 21.50 -17.72 7.08
CA ALA A 639 20.10 -17.96 7.43
C ALA A 639 19.22 -16.70 7.29
N VAL A 640 19.75 -15.51 7.61
CA VAL A 640 19.04 -14.24 7.41
C VAL A 640 18.80 -13.97 5.91
N VAL A 641 19.82 -14.18 5.07
CA VAL A 641 19.67 -14.03 3.62
C VAL A 641 18.73 -15.09 3.05
N ALA A 642 18.82 -16.34 3.50
CA ALA A 642 17.92 -17.41 3.08
C ALA A 642 16.46 -17.11 3.47
N ALA A 643 16.23 -16.53 4.65
CA ALA A 643 14.91 -16.06 5.06
C ALA A 643 14.41 -14.93 4.13
N ALA A 644 15.26 -13.97 3.76
CA ALA A 644 14.88 -12.92 2.80
C ALA A 644 14.54 -13.52 1.41
N VAL A 645 15.35 -14.45 0.89
CA VAL A 645 15.07 -15.16 -0.38
C VAL A 645 13.78 -15.96 -0.30
N SER A 646 13.50 -16.62 0.83
CA SER A 646 12.25 -17.38 0.97
C SER A 646 11.03 -16.48 0.95
N THR A 647 11.11 -15.24 1.48
CA THR A 647 10.00 -14.28 1.34
C THR A 647 9.66 -13.99 -0.13
N GLN A 648 10.68 -13.89 -1.00
CA GLN A 648 10.49 -13.65 -2.42
C GLN A 648 9.99 -14.90 -3.17
N LEU A 649 10.44 -16.09 -2.76
CA LEU A 649 9.87 -17.34 -3.29
C LEU A 649 8.39 -17.46 -2.96
N VAL A 650 7.99 -17.12 -1.73
CA VAL A 650 6.59 -17.20 -1.30
C VAL A 650 5.70 -16.26 -2.10
N THR A 651 6.14 -15.03 -2.41
CA THR A 651 5.35 -14.09 -3.23
C THR A 651 5.21 -14.51 -4.69
N LEU A 652 6.08 -15.41 -5.18
CA LEU A 652 6.02 -15.95 -6.54
C LEU A 652 5.14 -17.21 -6.66
N LEU A 653 4.61 -17.73 -5.56
CA LEU A 653 3.75 -18.92 -5.57
C LEU A 653 2.32 -18.52 -5.98
N PRO A 654 1.79 -19.01 -7.12
CA PRO A 654 0.50 -18.56 -7.67
C PRO A 654 -0.72 -18.95 -6.82
N VAL A 655 -0.58 -19.92 -5.91
CA VAL A 655 -1.67 -20.45 -5.06
C VAL A 655 -1.79 -19.68 -3.74
N MET A 656 -0.85 -18.78 -3.45
CA MET A 656 -0.77 -18.12 -2.15
C MET A 656 -1.53 -16.80 -2.15
N ASN A 657 -2.54 -16.72 -1.31
CA ASN A 657 -3.16 -15.43 -1.04
C ASN A 657 -2.24 -14.51 -0.19
N GLY A 658 -2.61 -13.24 -0.09
CA GLY A 658 -1.83 -12.24 0.65
C GLY A 658 -1.62 -12.63 2.12
N LEU A 659 -2.68 -13.07 2.81
CA LEU A 659 -2.59 -13.47 4.21
C LEU A 659 -1.56 -14.61 4.45
N ASN A 660 -1.63 -15.68 3.67
CA ASN A 660 -0.72 -16.81 3.80
C ASN A 660 0.71 -16.42 3.42
N THR A 661 0.89 -15.55 2.42
CA THR A 661 2.19 -15.00 2.02
C THR A 661 2.89 -14.32 3.19
N TYR A 662 2.20 -13.42 3.88
CA TYR A 662 2.78 -12.68 5.00
C TYR A 662 2.84 -13.50 6.31
N ALA A 663 1.99 -14.51 6.47
CA ALA A 663 2.11 -15.49 7.54
C ALA A 663 3.42 -16.31 7.42
N LEU A 664 3.71 -16.86 6.23
CA LEU A 664 4.97 -17.57 5.98
C LEU A 664 6.19 -16.64 6.09
N THR A 665 6.06 -15.41 5.59
CA THR A 665 7.10 -14.39 5.74
C THR A 665 7.38 -14.09 7.21
N SER A 666 6.33 -13.96 8.03
CA SER A 666 6.46 -13.79 9.48
C SER A 666 7.21 -14.95 10.13
N LEU A 667 6.87 -16.19 9.78
CA LEU A 667 7.57 -17.37 10.29
C LEU A 667 9.06 -17.38 9.91
N ALA A 668 9.40 -17.04 8.67
CA ALA A 668 10.78 -16.98 8.21
C ALA A 668 11.60 -15.94 9.00
N LEU A 669 11.04 -14.74 9.20
CA LEU A 669 11.72 -13.65 9.91
C LEU A 669 11.80 -13.88 11.42
N LEU A 670 10.74 -14.42 12.05
CA LEU A 670 10.75 -14.81 13.45
C LEU A 670 11.76 -15.94 13.71
N GLY A 671 11.82 -16.92 12.82
CA GLY A 671 12.83 -17.99 12.86
C GLY A 671 14.26 -17.45 12.78
N ALA A 672 14.51 -16.45 11.93
CA ALA A 672 15.80 -15.77 11.86
C ALA A 672 16.14 -15.04 13.18
N LEU A 673 15.20 -14.31 13.79
CA LEU A 673 15.39 -13.65 15.09
C LEU A 673 15.71 -14.64 16.21
N ILE A 674 14.93 -15.72 16.31
CA ILE A 674 15.14 -16.78 17.30
C ILE A 674 16.53 -17.40 17.10
N SER A 675 16.90 -17.69 15.86
CA SER A 675 18.23 -18.23 15.52
C SER A 675 19.35 -17.29 15.92
N ILE A 676 19.19 -15.98 15.74
CA ILE A 676 20.17 -14.97 16.18
C ILE A 676 20.33 -15.00 17.70
N ILE A 677 19.24 -15.05 18.46
CA ILE A 677 19.29 -15.08 19.93
C ILE A 677 19.97 -16.38 20.40
N VAL A 678 19.55 -17.53 19.88
CA VAL A 678 20.06 -18.86 20.29
C VAL A 678 21.51 -19.07 19.87
N CYS A 679 21.87 -18.73 18.64
CA CYS A 679 23.22 -18.95 18.09
C CYS A 679 24.22 -17.86 18.45
N SER A 680 23.78 -16.72 19.02
CA SER A 680 24.72 -15.74 19.53
C SER A 680 25.66 -16.42 20.53
N ARG A 681 26.97 -16.34 20.31
CA ARG A 681 27.94 -16.84 21.30
C ARG A 681 27.97 -15.89 22.49
N ARG A 682 28.39 -16.38 23.67
CA ARG A 682 28.79 -15.44 24.72
C ARG A 682 29.98 -14.66 24.16
N GLU A 683 29.91 -13.34 24.16
CA GLU A 683 31.08 -12.53 23.88
C GLU A 683 32.13 -12.89 24.94
N THR A 684 33.15 -13.65 24.55
CA THR A 684 34.39 -13.65 25.31
C THR A 684 34.91 -12.22 25.24
N PRO A 685 35.19 -11.56 26.38
CA PRO A 685 35.65 -10.18 26.38
C PRO A 685 36.83 -10.10 25.42
N ALA A 686 36.63 -9.40 24.30
CA ALA A 686 37.69 -9.19 23.34
C ALA A 686 38.83 -8.54 24.13
N ARG A 687 40.00 -9.18 24.18
CA ARG A 687 41.23 -8.46 24.48
C ARG A 687 41.22 -7.31 23.49
N VAL A 688 41.05 -6.09 24.01
CA VAL A 688 41.23 -4.87 23.23
C VAL A 688 42.73 -4.84 22.98
N ASP A 689 43.17 -5.62 21.99
CA ASP A 689 44.51 -5.49 21.45
C ASP A 689 44.58 -4.06 20.93
N SER A 690 45.45 -3.28 21.54
CA SER A 690 45.67 -1.86 21.27
C SER A 690 46.14 -1.70 19.82
N VAL A 691 45.21 -1.67 18.88
CA VAL A 691 45.46 -1.18 17.52
C VAL A 691 45.42 0.35 17.59
N ALA A 692 46.37 0.90 18.33
CA ALA A 692 46.77 2.29 18.31
C ALA A 692 48.23 2.29 17.87
N SER A 693 48.45 2.50 16.56
CA SER A 693 49.70 2.82 15.85
C SER A 693 49.90 1.94 14.61
N THR A 694 49.30 2.35 13.49
CA THR A 694 49.84 2.23 12.11
C THR A 694 48.73 2.63 11.13
N HIS A 695 48.42 3.93 11.12
CA HIS A 695 47.89 4.62 9.95
C HIS A 695 48.49 6.01 9.90
#